data_AF-A0A7C8FAD7-F1
#
_entry.id   AF-A0A7C8FAD7-F1
#
_cell.length_a   1.000
_cell.length_b   1.000
_cell.length_c   1.000
_cell.angle_alpha   90.00
_cell.angle_beta   90.00
_cell.angle_gamma   90.00
#
_symmetry.space_group_name_H-M   'P 1'
#
loop_
_entity.id
_entity.type
_entity.pdbx_description
1 polymer ?
#
loop_
_entity_poly.entity_id
_entity_poly.type
_entity_poly.pdbx_seq_one_letter_code
_entity_poly.pdbx_strand_id
1 'polypeptide(L)'
;MAAEVSILLAIHALNSQGQNILGDAWTDFLLDLQQDLAVKGKENPASTEGLLLFHFIQPDTACITLLESLARLKQVYEWKENVGPLPLHIVLHLEKEGDPPCPVYDATASFWDLLQYEQPYVTRPLKQRWSEGQIGENLVSPSFTEASNGLYLLSTSIPEISRVELFPHRSLPLAGPFPPCFYCGMTTHKPAICPGKMLTMTDQGISLAGYLPLETLSELFGKAMSVQEKLANMMASGTTVSQILQNQLLQVYLAYFDLNLIYQPRFLLNIAFNSSSKWEELAKPDTVSADRHSLHLGLDCLRVGQHAQAEDLFVEECRRPKGKQFYATIGRAFVALELERDNDLEHFLEHAAVTANSDKEKIYISLLQARYYALHDDPWKAGRVLDTIFSLRRDLAEALFRQAQLMVQGDLREKGIRQLRALIADRKELFLAALMDPQLLAVAGPIEDLIAVRLQVQRQEAEENLLTAQSVCHDLQSWFPGEEGPAASLLADLVGLEKQFAQGSYYDLIDVAHKTQVLLRACYRLQESTLDAMHADIVRMVARWEGFRRYWQTYPYQSFFENFQEILKVSREKLSETERLAKQNMHGQLYQTVQERLTQIKENCDTLKLLSARMAWVKTFCDGAKVFGKKLLITEIVLLAGVALLFPVLAFWLGGNSGGMVELLTNAWLQKQVLLVVTIFVAPLFALAQTLWQMMDTA
;
A
#
# COMPACT_ATOMS: atom_id res chain seq x y z
N MET A 1 1.85 -36.31 56.44
CA MET A 1 2.01 -34.88 56.14
C MET A 1 3.31 -34.76 55.35
N ALA A 2 3.24 -34.50 54.06
CA ALA A 2 4.44 -34.31 53.24
C ALA A 2 5.06 -32.96 53.64
N ALA A 3 6.36 -32.93 53.94
CA ALA A 3 7.06 -31.68 54.23
C ALA A 3 6.87 -30.72 53.04
N GLU A 4 6.52 -29.46 53.30
CA GLU A 4 6.50 -28.44 52.26
C GLU A 4 7.94 -28.24 51.77
N VAL A 5 8.12 -28.29 50.45
CA VAL A 5 9.42 -28.22 49.80
C VAL A 5 9.41 -26.96 48.96
N SER A 6 10.29 -26.02 49.28
CA SER A 6 10.45 -24.74 48.59
C SER A 6 11.70 -24.77 47.72
N ILE A 7 11.64 -24.07 46.58
CA ILE A 7 12.81 -23.79 45.76
C ILE A 7 13.31 -22.40 46.14
N LEU A 8 14.52 -22.32 46.70
CA LEU A 8 15.19 -21.07 46.97
C LEU A 8 16.01 -20.65 45.74
N LEU A 9 15.68 -19.51 45.17
CA LEU A 9 16.50 -18.78 44.20
C LEU A 9 17.35 -17.76 44.96
N ALA A 10 18.66 -17.91 44.87
CA ALA A 10 19.62 -16.99 45.47
C ALA A 10 20.46 -16.30 44.39
N ILE A 11 20.52 -14.97 44.48
CA ILE A 11 21.25 -14.12 43.54
C ILE A 11 22.21 -13.24 44.34
N HIS A 12 23.51 -13.51 44.21
CA HIS A 12 24.56 -12.70 44.81
C HIS A 12 25.03 -11.66 43.78
N ALA A 13 24.72 -10.40 44.05
CA ALA A 13 25.04 -9.26 43.19
C ALA A 13 26.37 -8.62 43.60
N LEU A 14 27.33 -8.56 42.68
CA LEU A 14 28.65 -7.96 42.93
C LEU A 14 28.59 -6.44 42.70
N ASN A 15 28.14 -5.71 43.71
CA ASN A 15 27.79 -4.29 43.61
C ASN A 15 28.91 -3.38 43.06
N SER A 16 30.17 -3.61 43.45
CA SER A 16 31.29 -2.83 42.91
C SER A 16 31.51 -3.03 41.41
N GLN A 17 31.33 -4.25 40.92
CA GLN A 17 31.48 -4.60 39.51
C GLN A 17 30.29 -4.09 38.70
N GLY A 18 29.09 -4.19 39.27
CA GLY A 18 27.87 -3.66 38.67
C GLY A 18 27.87 -2.14 38.51
N GLN A 19 28.30 -1.41 39.55
CA GLN A 19 28.46 0.05 39.51
C GLN A 19 29.54 0.49 38.50
N ASN A 20 30.61 -0.29 38.32
CA ASN A 20 31.60 0.01 37.27
C ASN A 20 31.02 -0.12 35.84
N ILE A 21 29.95 -0.91 35.66
CA ILE A 21 29.34 -1.16 34.35
C ILE A 21 28.16 -0.22 34.07
N LEU A 22 27.20 -0.14 35.00
CA LEU A 22 25.96 0.64 34.84
C LEU A 22 25.96 1.97 35.61
N GLY A 23 27.04 2.30 36.32
CA GLY A 23 27.10 3.54 37.11
C GLY A 23 26.00 3.58 38.18
N ASP A 24 25.36 4.75 38.31
CA ASP A 24 24.28 4.99 39.27
C ASP A 24 23.02 4.14 38.98
N ALA A 25 22.84 3.68 37.73
CA ALA A 25 21.70 2.86 37.32
C ALA A 25 21.78 1.40 37.82
N TRP A 26 22.91 0.97 38.40
CA TRP A 26 23.04 -0.40 38.95
C TRP A 26 22.09 -0.65 40.11
N THR A 27 21.91 0.33 41.00
CA THR A 27 21.03 0.19 42.16
C THR A 27 19.56 0.11 41.72
N ASP A 28 19.15 0.90 40.73
CA ASP A 28 17.81 0.86 40.17
C ASP A 28 17.54 -0.46 39.44
N PHE A 29 18.53 -0.97 38.70
CA PHE A 29 18.47 -2.28 38.06
C PHE A 29 18.21 -3.42 39.06
N LEU A 30 18.91 -3.43 40.20
CA LEU A 30 18.71 -4.46 41.24
C LEU A 30 17.36 -4.35 41.92
N LEU A 31 16.88 -3.11 42.13
CA LEU A 31 15.55 -2.86 42.70
C LEU A 31 14.44 -3.35 41.78
N ASP A 32 14.57 -3.08 40.47
CA ASP A 32 13.60 -3.57 39.47
C ASP A 32 13.64 -5.10 39.35
N LEU A 33 14.85 -5.70 39.36
CA LEU A 33 15.00 -7.15 39.38
C LEU A 33 14.35 -7.78 40.61
N GLN A 34 14.52 -7.17 41.79
CA GLN A 34 13.88 -7.61 43.03
C GLN A 34 12.34 -7.53 42.93
N GLN A 35 11.81 -6.42 42.41
CA GLN A 35 10.36 -6.25 42.19
C GLN A 35 9.80 -7.30 41.23
N ASP A 36 10.50 -7.54 40.12
CA ASP A 36 10.09 -8.49 39.09
C ASP A 36 10.07 -9.94 39.59
N LEU A 37 11.06 -10.32 40.41
CA LEU A 37 11.11 -11.65 41.04
C LEU A 37 10.01 -11.80 42.10
N ALA A 38 9.66 -10.73 42.82
CA ALA A 38 8.60 -10.73 43.83
C ALA A 38 7.19 -10.92 43.25
N VAL A 39 7.00 -10.75 41.93
CA VAL A 39 5.70 -10.97 41.27
C VAL A 39 5.29 -12.44 41.33
N LYS A 40 6.23 -13.36 41.09
CA LYS A 40 5.98 -14.81 41.00
C LYS A 40 6.65 -15.60 42.14
N GLY A 41 7.57 -14.99 42.88
CA GLY A 41 8.28 -15.58 44.02
C GLY A 41 8.02 -14.81 45.32
N LYS A 42 8.24 -15.46 46.46
CA LYS A 42 8.14 -14.83 47.78
C LYS A 42 9.52 -14.50 48.32
N GLU A 43 9.80 -13.22 48.48
CA GLU A 43 11.07 -12.75 49.04
C GLU A 43 11.32 -13.31 50.45
N ASN A 44 12.55 -13.77 50.70
CA ASN A 44 13.00 -14.23 52.01
C ASN A 44 13.42 -13.00 52.85
N PRO A 45 13.03 -12.90 54.13
CA PRO A 45 13.44 -11.81 55.01
C PRO A 45 14.95 -11.70 55.25
N ALA A 46 15.73 -12.75 54.93
CA ALA A 46 17.19 -12.73 54.98
C ALA A 46 17.83 -12.09 53.73
N SER A 47 17.04 -11.60 52.76
CA SER A 47 17.56 -10.86 51.61
C SER A 47 18.26 -9.58 52.05
N THR A 48 19.36 -9.25 51.37
CA THR A 48 20.17 -8.04 51.60
C THR A 48 20.46 -7.36 50.27
N GLU A 49 20.99 -6.14 50.29
CA GLU A 49 21.35 -5.38 49.08
C GLU A 49 22.37 -6.09 48.16
N GLY A 50 23.15 -7.04 48.70
CA GLY A 50 24.09 -7.83 47.92
C GLY A 50 23.60 -9.25 47.63
N LEU A 51 22.61 -9.77 48.37
CA LEU A 51 22.14 -11.15 48.25
C LEU A 51 20.62 -11.18 48.26
N LEU A 52 20.03 -11.39 47.09
CA LEU A 52 18.58 -11.49 46.90
C LEU A 52 18.15 -12.95 47.02
N LEU A 53 17.15 -13.22 47.86
CA LEU A 53 16.69 -14.57 48.17
C LEU A 53 15.17 -14.67 47.97
N PHE A 54 14.73 -15.58 47.11
CA PHE A 54 13.31 -15.74 46.76
C PHE A 54 12.88 -17.20 46.80
N HIS A 55 11.69 -17.48 47.34
CA HIS A 55 11.11 -18.82 47.33
C HIS A 55 10.09 -18.97 46.21
N PHE A 56 10.20 -20.08 45.50
CA PHE A 56 9.27 -20.51 44.46
C PHE A 56 8.74 -21.90 44.77
N ILE A 57 7.54 -22.19 44.27
CA ILE A 57 6.90 -23.51 44.40
C ILE A 57 7.55 -24.52 43.45
N GLN A 58 7.99 -24.06 42.27
CA GLN A 58 8.55 -24.88 41.21
C GLN A 58 9.84 -24.27 40.68
N PRO A 59 10.84 -25.10 40.32
CA PRO A 59 12.13 -24.61 39.87
C PRO A 59 12.07 -24.04 38.44
N ASP A 60 11.15 -24.55 37.59
CA ASP A 60 10.88 -24.00 36.26
C ASP A 60 10.39 -22.55 36.36
N THR A 61 9.44 -22.29 37.27
CA THR A 61 8.91 -20.95 37.52
C THR A 61 10.00 -20.00 38.01
N ALA A 62 10.90 -20.45 38.88
CA ALA A 62 12.04 -19.65 39.35
C ALA A 62 12.97 -19.27 38.19
N CYS A 63 13.35 -20.24 37.35
CA CYS A 63 14.21 -20.02 36.20
C CYS A 63 13.58 -19.10 35.15
N ILE A 64 12.32 -19.35 34.77
CA ILE A 64 11.60 -18.54 33.77
C ILE A 64 11.49 -17.09 34.25
N THR A 65 11.05 -16.88 35.50
CA THR A 65 10.87 -15.54 36.06
C THR A 65 12.19 -14.77 36.07
N LEU A 66 13.29 -15.43 36.48
CA LEU A 66 14.62 -14.84 36.47
C LEU A 66 15.07 -14.45 35.06
N LEU A 67 15.01 -15.38 34.10
CA LEU A 67 15.51 -15.16 32.74
C LEU A 67 14.70 -14.10 31.99
N GLU A 68 13.36 -14.11 32.13
CA GLU A 68 12.48 -13.08 31.58
C GLU A 68 12.82 -11.69 32.13
N SER A 69 13.09 -11.61 33.44
CA SER A 69 13.38 -10.34 34.10
C SER A 69 14.74 -9.80 33.69
N LEU A 70 15.78 -10.64 33.64
CA LEU A 70 17.10 -10.22 33.16
C LEU A 70 17.05 -9.78 31.69
N ALA A 71 16.32 -10.49 30.81
CA ALA A 71 16.18 -10.12 29.41
C ALA A 71 15.47 -8.76 29.23
N ARG A 72 14.36 -8.54 29.94
CA ARG A 72 13.64 -7.27 29.92
C ARG A 72 14.51 -6.12 30.46
N LEU A 73 15.12 -6.30 31.62
CA LEU A 73 15.90 -5.23 32.26
C LEU A 73 17.15 -4.88 31.45
N LYS A 74 17.78 -5.86 30.79
CA LYS A 74 18.86 -5.57 29.82
C LYS A 74 18.41 -4.64 28.68
N GLN A 75 17.16 -4.74 28.23
CA GLN A 75 16.63 -3.83 27.21
C GLN A 75 16.35 -2.44 27.81
N VAL A 76 15.75 -2.38 29.00
CA VAL A 76 15.40 -1.12 29.68
C VAL A 76 16.65 -0.30 30.01
N TYR A 77 17.70 -0.94 30.48
CA TYR A 77 18.96 -0.31 30.87
C TYR A 77 20.01 -0.28 29.75
N GLU A 78 19.59 -0.48 28.49
CA GLU A 78 20.43 -0.44 27.28
C GLU A 78 21.75 -1.25 27.39
N TRP A 79 21.67 -2.45 27.98
CA TRP A 79 22.83 -3.31 28.19
C TRP A 79 23.47 -3.70 26.85
N LYS A 80 24.78 -3.48 26.73
CA LYS A 80 25.52 -3.78 25.51
C LYS A 80 26.27 -5.11 25.66
N GLU A 81 26.06 -6.01 24.69
CA GLU A 81 26.68 -7.36 24.71
C GLU A 81 28.22 -7.34 24.75
N ASN A 82 28.84 -6.27 24.27
CA ASN A 82 30.31 -6.12 24.29
C ASN A 82 30.90 -5.89 25.70
N VAL A 83 30.07 -5.64 26.72
CA VAL A 83 30.50 -5.46 28.12
C VAL A 83 30.58 -6.80 28.87
N GLY A 84 30.03 -7.88 28.30
CA GLY A 84 30.01 -9.21 28.90
C GLY A 84 28.74 -9.49 29.73
N PRO A 85 28.71 -10.59 30.50
CA PRO A 85 27.58 -10.98 31.33
C PRO A 85 27.39 -10.07 32.54
N LEU A 86 26.17 -10.00 33.07
CA LEU A 86 25.85 -9.26 34.29
C LEU A 86 26.60 -9.86 35.49
N PRO A 87 27.19 -9.05 36.39
CA PRO A 87 27.97 -9.52 37.54
C PRO A 87 27.08 -10.05 38.67
N LEU A 88 26.30 -11.08 38.36
CA LEU A 88 25.34 -11.78 39.21
C LEU A 88 25.74 -13.25 39.30
N HIS A 89 25.86 -13.79 40.51
CA HIS A 89 25.96 -15.22 40.72
C HIS A 89 24.61 -15.80 41.11
N ILE A 90 24.22 -16.91 40.49
CA ILE A 90 22.84 -17.41 40.56
C ILE A 90 22.84 -18.87 41.00
N VAL A 91 22.13 -19.18 42.08
CA VAL A 91 22.00 -20.55 42.60
C VAL A 91 20.55 -20.89 42.93
N LEU A 92 20.09 -22.03 42.46
CA LEU A 92 18.84 -22.66 42.86
C LEU A 92 19.10 -23.80 43.85
N HIS A 93 18.41 -23.73 44.99
CA HIS A 93 18.53 -24.68 46.08
C HIS A 93 17.17 -25.29 46.44
N LEU A 94 17.19 -26.58 46.76
CA LEU A 94 16.03 -27.28 47.30
C LEU A 94 16.06 -27.13 48.81
N GLU A 95 15.12 -26.38 49.35
CA GLU A 95 14.99 -26.15 50.77
C GLU A 95 13.95 -27.11 51.37
N LYS A 96 14.30 -27.72 52.51
CA LYS A 96 13.40 -28.57 53.29
C LYS A 96 13.19 -27.94 54.66
N GLU A 97 11.96 -27.99 55.12
CA GLU A 97 11.58 -27.48 56.44
C GLU A 97 12.42 -28.17 57.54
N GLY A 98 13.24 -27.38 58.26
CA GLY A 98 14.10 -27.84 59.35
C GLY A 98 15.56 -28.15 59.00
N ASP A 99 15.98 -27.95 57.74
CA ASP A 99 17.40 -28.06 57.38
C ASP A 99 18.24 -26.90 57.97
N PRO A 100 19.51 -27.14 58.35
CA PRO A 100 20.40 -26.06 58.79
C PRO A 100 20.65 -25.06 57.65
N PRO A 101 20.95 -23.78 57.96
CA PRO A 101 21.16 -22.75 56.95
C PRO A 101 22.27 -23.17 55.98
N CYS A 102 21.87 -23.35 54.72
CA CYS A 102 22.75 -23.72 53.61
C CYS A 102 23.75 -22.58 53.35
N PRO A 103 24.99 -22.86 52.88
CA PRO A 103 25.97 -21.81 52.53
C PRO A 103 25.43 -20.74 51.57
N VAL A 104 24.39 -21.07 50.79
CA VAL A 104 23.67 -20.17 49.87
C VAL A 104 23.06 -18.94 50.56
N TYR A 105 22.82 -19.01 51.88
CA TYR A 105 22.34 -17.88 52.68
C TYR A 105 23.44 -16.90 53.10
N ASP A 106 24.71 -17.24 52.89
CA ASP A 106 25.86 -16.44 53.28
C ASP A 106 26.56 -15.87 52.05
N ALA A 107 26.49 -14.54 51.87
CA ALA A 107 27.16 -13.83 50.78
C ALA A 107 28.69 -13.94 50.85
N THR A 108 29.25 -14.26 52.02
CA THR A 108 30.71 -14.41 52.22
C THR A 108 31.21 -15.82 51.97
N ALA A 109 30.31 -16.75 51.61
CA ALA A 109 30.69 -18.13 51.35
C ALA A 109 31.60 -18.24 50.11
N SER A 110 32.74 -18.92 50.27
CA SER A 110 33.79 -19.01 49.23
C SER A 110 33.39 -19.77 47.96
N PHE A 111 32.21 -20.39 47.93
CA PHE A 111 31.73 -21.07 46.71
C PHE A 111 31.18 -20.07 45.69
N TRP A 112 30.76 -18.87 46.10
CA TRP A 112 30.29 -17.82 45.19
C TRP A 112 31.40 -17.39 44.22
N ASP A 113 32.65 -17.34 44.69
CA ASP A 113 33.82 -16.95 43.88
C ASP A 113 34.14 -17.93 42.74
N LEU A 114 33.54 -19.13 42.77
CA LEU A 114 33.74 -20.18 41.76
C LEU A 114 32.67 -20.14 40.67
N LEU A 115 31.65 -19.30 40.80
CA LEU A 115 30.52 -19.25 39.88
C LEU A 115 30.81 -18.27 38.73
N GLN A 116 30.29 -18.61 37.55
CA GLN A 116 30.32 -17.69 36.42
C GLN A 116 29.15 -16.70 36.52
N TYR A 117 29.41 -15.49 36.03
CA TYR A 117 28.43 -14.42 35.93
C TYR A 117 27.23 -14.82 35.06
N GLU A 118 26.03 -14.52 35.55
CA GLU A 118 24.76 -14.68 34.86
C GLU A 118 24.40 -16.13 34.46
N GLN A 119 25.09 -17.12 35.04
CA GLN A 119 24.83 -18.54 34.80
C GLN A 119 24.09 -19.16 36.00
N PRO A 120 22.93 -19.81 35.81
CA PRO A 120 22.22 -20.46 36.90
C PRO A 120 22.88 -21.80 37.28
N TYR A 121 23.14 -21.99 38.56
CA TYR A 121 23.64 -23.24 39.13
C TYR A 121 22.59 -23.91 40.01
N VAL A 122 22.62 -25.24 40.08
CA VAL A 122 21.66 -26.03 40.84
C VAL A 122 22.40 -26.91 41.84
N THR A 123 21.92 -26.92 43.09
CA THR A 123 22.47 -27.79 44.14
C THR A 123 22.14 -29.27 43.90
N ARG A 124 23.02 -30.18 44.34
CA ARG A 124 22.84 -31.64 44.22
C ARG A 124 21.45 -32.16 44.64
N PRO A 125 20.85 -31.73 45.77
CA PRO A 125 19.53 -32.23 46.17
C PRO A 125 18.42 -31.80 45.21
N LEU A 126 18.51 -30.57 44.67
CA LEU A 126 17.56 -30.07 43.68
C LEU A 126 17.72 -30.82 42.35
N LYS A 127 18.95 -31.02 41.88
CA LYS A 127 19.22 -31.78 40.65
C LYS A 127 18.59 -33.18 40.70
N GLN A 128 18.86 -33.94 41.76
CA GLN A 128 18.37 -35.32 41.88
C GLN A 128 16.84 -35.36 41.76
N ARG A 129 16.15 -34.50 42.51
CA ARG A 129 14.70 -34.47 42.53
C ARG A 129 14.07 -33.94 41.24
N TRP A 130 14.74 -32.99 40.57
CA TRP A 130 14.32 -32.46 39.27
C TRP A 130 14.52 -33.51 38.16
N SER A 131 15.63 -34.27 38.20
CA SER A 131 15.90 -35.36 37.24
C SER A 131 15.01 -36.59 37.41
N GLU A 132 14.47 -36.81 38.61
CA GLU A 132 13.55 -37.92 38.91
C GLU A 132 12.08 -37.60 38.52
N GLY A 133 11.81 -36.44 37.92
CA GLY A 133 10.46 -36.05 37.45
C GLY A 133 9.46 -35.77 38.56
N GLN A 134 9.91 -35.56 39.80
CA GLN A 134 9.05 -35.38 40.97
C GLN A 134 8.68 -33.92 41.25
N ILE A 135 9.29 -32.96 40.55
CA ILE A 135 8.99 -31.52 40.63
C ILE A 135 9.08 -30.95 39.21
N GLY A 136 7.95 -30.86 38.51
CA GLY A 136 7.86 -30.28 37.16
C GLY A 136 6.94 -31.13 36.28
N GLU A 137 5.73 -30.64 35.99
CA GLU A 137 4.75 -31.38 35.18
C GLU A 137 4.83 -31.07 33.68
N ASN A 138 5.49 -30.01 33.23
CA ASN A 138 5.55 -29.70 31.81
C ASN A 138 6.79 -28.88 31.46
N LEU A 139 7.40 -29.24 30.33
CA LEU A 139 8.42 -28.52 29.55
C LEU A 139 9.90 -28.70 29.95
N VAL A 140 10.63 -29.33 29.02
CA VAL A 140 12.10 -29.40 28.86
C VAL A 140 12.82 -30.36 29.83
N SER A 141 13.66 -31.25 29.28
CA SER A 141 14.61 -32.03 30.06
C SER A 141 15.82 -31.15 30.40
N PRO A 142 16.00 -30.66 31.64
CA PRO A 142 17.15 -29.85 31.98
C PRO A 142 18.45 -30.64 31.80
N SER A 143 19.44 -30.04 31.15
CA SER A 143 20.79 -30.61 31.06
C SER A 143 21.68 -30.02 32.15
N PHE A 144 22.39 -30.89 32.86
CA PHE A 144 23.22 -30.51 33.99
C PHE A 144 24.68 -30.88 33.72
N THR A 145 25.57 -29.90 33.74
CA THR A 145 27.02 -30.13 33.67
C THR A 145 27.62 -29.96 35.06
N GLU A 146 28.46 -30.90 35.50
CA GLU A 146 29.12 -30.78 36.80
C GLU A 146 30.17 -29.68 36.75
N ALA A 147 30.06 -28.69 37.64
CA ALA A 147 31.01 -27.58 37.73
C ALA A 147 32.06 -27.88 38.81
N SER A 148 31.66 -27.88 40.09
CA SER A 148 32.46 -28.30 41.27
C SER A 148 31.65 -28.16 42.56
N ASN A 149 32.14 -28.68 43.70
CA ASN A 149 31.57 -28.51 45.05
C ASN A 149 30.08 -28.89 45.23
N GLY A 150 29.59 -29.86 44.45
CA GLY A 150 28.19 -30.30 44.52
C GLY A 150 27.19 -29.36 43.84
N LEU A 151 27.67 -28.39 43.06
CA LEU A 151 26.88 -27.54 42.17
C LEU A 151 26.97 -28.04 40.72
N TYR A 152 25.83 -27.95 40.05
CA TYR A 152 25.68 -28.33 38.65
C TYR A 152 25.25 -27.10 37.86
N LEU A 153 25.99 -26.78 36.80
CA LEU A 153 25.60 -25.75 35.85
C LEU A 153 24.30 -26.19 35.18
N LEU A 154 23.26 -25.37 35.29
CA LEU A 154 22.01 -25.59 34.62
C LEU A 154 22.10 -25.01 33.22
N SER A 155 22.26 -25.90 32.23
CA SER A 155 22.10 -25.54 30.83
C SER A 155 20.62 -25.64 30.50
N THR A 156 19.87 -24.61 30.88
CA THR A 156 18.57 -24.32 30.26
C THR A 156 18.85 -23.73 28.90
N SER A 157 18.55 -24.47 27.83
CA SER A 157 18.10 -23.78 26.62
C SER A 157 16.94 -22.89 27.09
N ILE A 158 17.14 -21.57 27.13
CA ILE A 158 16.04 -20.62 27.32
C ILE A 158 14.95 -21.13 26.38
N PRO A 159 13.74 -21.49 26.86
CA PRO A 159 12.66 -21.66 25.93
C PRO A 159 12.54 -20.29 25.27
N GLU A 160 12.87 -20.20 23.97
CA GLU A 160 12.31 -19.14 23.14
C GLU A 160 10.85 -19.07 23.56
N ILE A 161 10.45 -17.97 24.23
CA ILE A 161 9.08 -17.71 24.71
C ILE A 161 8.16 -18.37 23.72
N SER A 162 7.52 -19.51 24.06
CA SER A 162 6.90 -20.45 23.10
C SER A 162 6.51 -19.70 21.85
N ARG A 163 7.44 -19.60 20.88
CA ARG A 163 7.23 -18.65 19.79
C ARG A 163 6.09 -19.31 19.04
N VAL A 164 4.99 -18.58 18.89
CA VAL A 164 3.93 -19.06 18.01
C VAL A 164 4.60 -19.15 16.65
N GLU A 165 5.00 -20.36 16.28
CA GLU A 165 5.64 -20.60 15.00
C GLU A 165 4.66 -20.09 13.95
N LEU A 166 5.03 -19.02 13.25
CA LEU A 166 4.15 -18.44 12.24
C LEU A 166 3.96 -19.43 11.07
N PHE A 167 4.94 -20.32 10.88
CA PHE A 167 4.97 -21.26 9.78
C PHE A 167 5.59 -22.62 10.17
N PRO A 168 4.91 -23.41 11.04
CA PRO A 168 5.45 -24.66 11.60
C PRO A 168 5.74 -25.74 10.56
N HIS A 169 5.15 -25.62 9.37
CA HIS A 169 5.20 -26.63 8.33
C HIS A 169 6.40 -26.51 7.37
N ARG A 170 7.31 -25.54 7.58
CA ARG A 170 8.47 -25.26 6.71
C ARG A 170 9.40 -26.47 6.51
N SER A 171 9.46 -27.38 7.48
CA SER A 171 10.31 -28.58 7.44
C SER A 171 9.74 -29.74 6.61
N LEU A 172 8.43 -29.76 6.33
CA LEU A 172 7.77 -30.87 5.62
C LEU A 172 8.38 -31.22 4.24
N PRO A 173 8.80 -30.25 3.41
CA PRO A 173 9.45 -30.56 2.13
C PRO A 173 10.78 -31.32 2.25
N LEU A 174 11.40 -31.31 3.44
CA LEU A 174 12.67 -31.97 3.74
C LEU A 174 12.49 -33.35 4.41
N ALA A 175 11.26 -33.83 4.62
CA ALA A 175 10.99 -35.09 5.31
C ALA A 175 11.19 -36.38 4.48
N GLY A 176 11.71 -36.28 3.25
CA GLY A 176 11.98 -37.41 2.36
C GLY A 176 13.39 -38.01 2.49
N PRO A 177 13.63 -39.18 1.85
CA PRO A 177 14.88 -39.94 2.01
C PRO A 177 16.00 -39.55 1.03
N PHE A 178 15.72 -38.68 0.05
CA PHE A 178 16.69 -38.29 -0.98
C PHE A 178 17.44 -37.02 -0.60
N PRO A 179 18.63 -36.75 -1.19
CA PRO A 179 19.24 -35.42 -1.09
C PRO A 179 18.30 -34.34 -1.68
N PRO A 180 18.45 -33.06 -1.29
CA PRO A 180 17.60 -32.00 -1.80
C PRO A 180 17.63 -31.91 -3.33
N CYS A 181 16.45 -31.97 -3.94
CA CYS A 181 16.29 -31.94 -5.39
C CYS A 181 16.88 -30.64 -5.97
N PHE A 182 17.70 -30.77 -7.01
CA PHE A 182 18.28 -29.62 -7.70
C PHE A 182 17.21 -28.67 -8.26
N TYR A 183 16.05 -29.16 -8.71
CA TYR A 183 15.03 -28.28 -9.30
C TYR A 183 14.17 -27.53 -8.28
N CYS A 184 13.74 -28.18 -7.20
CA CYS A 184 12.78 -27.60 -6.26
C CYS A 184 13.23 -27.57 -4.80
N GLY A 185 14.25 -28.34 -4.42
CA GLY A 185 14.77 -28.42 -3.04
C GLY A 185 14.10 -29.45 -2.13
N MET A 186 13.03 -30.14 -2.59
CA MET A 186 12.41 -31.22 -1.81
C MET A 186 13.30 -32.45 -1.72
N THR A 187 13.18 -33.22 -0.64
CA THR A 187 13.89 -34.50 -0.45
C THR A 187 13.01 -35.72 -0.73
N THR A 188 11.78 -35.52 -1.20
CA THR A 188 10.80 -36.59 -1.46
C THR A 188 10.99 -37.32 -2.80
N HIS A 189 11.80 -36.76 -3.71
CA HIS A 189 12.04 -37.31 -5.04
C HIS A 189 13.43 -36.96 -5.58
N LYS A 190 13.89 -37.75 -6.55
CA LYS A 190 15.08 -37.45 -7.36
C LYS A 190 14.75 -36.42 -8.47
N PRO A 191 15.72 -35.64 -8.98
CA PRO A 191 15.50 -34.65 -10.03
C PRO A 191 14.73 -35.17 -11.26
N ALA A 192 14.99 -36.42 -11.68
CA ALA A 192 14.34 -37.06 -12.83
C ALA A 192 12.81 -37.14 -12.71
N ILE A 193 12.28 -37.26 -11.49
CA ILE A 193 10.85 -37.44 -11.17
C ILE A 193 10.29 -36.15 -10.53
N CYS A 194 10.98 -35.02 -10.66
CA CYS A 194 10.52 -33.77 -10.06
C CYS A 194 9.17 -33.32 -10.65
N PRO A 195 8.13 -33.08 -9.82
CA PRO A 195 6.84 -32.58 -10.31
C PRO A 195 6.96 -31.22 -11.01
N GLY A 196 7.93 -30.41 -10.62
CA GLY A 196 8.21 -29.11 -11.23
C GLY A 196 8.58 -29.17 -12.72
N LYS A 197 8.97 -30.34 -13.24
CA LYS A 197 9.22 -30.53 -14.68
C LYS A 197 7.96 -30.35 -15.51
N MET A 198 6.79 -30.70 -14.98
CA MET A 198 5.52 -30.61 -15.71
C MET A 198 4.93 -29.20 -15.75
N LEU A 199 5.54 -28.26 -15.03
CA LEU A 199 5.09 -26.88 -14.96
C LEU A 199 5.57 -26.07 -16.17
N THR A 200 4.80 -25.05 -16.49
CA THR A 200 5.14 -24.00 -17.45
C THR A 200 5.33 -22.67 -16.73
N MET A 201 5.73 -21.63 -17.46
CA MET A 201 5.89 -20.28 -16.88
C MET A 201 4.55 -19.63 -16.47
N THR A 202 3.42 -20.13 -16.97
CA THR A 202 2.09 -19.65 -16.56
C THR A 202 1.63 -20.26 -15.23
N ASP A 203 2.25 -21.35 -14.79
CA ASP A 203 1.92 -22.05 -13.54
C ASP A 203 2.69 -21.45 -12.35
N GLN A 204 2.49 -20.15 -12.08
CA GLN A 204 3.08 -19.45 -10.92
C GLN A 204 2.04 -19.32 -9.79
N GLY A 205 2.46 -19.65 -8.57
CA GLY A 205 1.66 -19.63 -7.36
C GLY A 205 2.00 -18.52 -6.36
N ILE A 206 3.26 -18.01 -6.30
CA ILE A 206 3.65 -17.01 -5.28
C ILE A 206 2.76 -15.77 -5.32
N SER A 207 2.44 -15.26 -6.51
CA SER A 207 1.61 -14.07 -6.67
C SER A 207 0.17 -14.28 -6.20
N LEU A 208 -0.33 -15.52 -6.20
CA LEU A 208 -1.67 -15.87 -5.74
C LEU A 208 -1.67 -16.19 -4.24
N ALA A 209 -0.66 -16.92 -3.77
CA ALA A 209 -0.50 -17.27 -2.37
C ALA A 209 -0.31 -16.04 -1.46
N GLY A 210 0.25 -14.94 -1.98
CA GLY A 210 0.42 -13.69 -1.23
C GLY A 210 -0.86 -13.00 -0.81
N TYR A 211 -1.98 -13.34 -1.47
CA TYR A 211 -3.33 -12.86 -1.13
C TYR A 211 -4.06 -13.76 -0.12
N LEU A 212 -3.38 -14.76 0.43
CA LEU A 212 -3.93 -15.59 1.51
C LEU A 212 -3.48 -15.05 2.87
N PRO A 213 -4.38 -15.00 3.87
CA PRO A 213 -3.99 -14.71 5.26
C PRO A 213 -2.91 -15.69 5.72
N LEU A 214 -1.99 -15.23 6.58
CA LEU A 214 -0.81 -16.00 6.95
C LEU A 214 -1.16 -17.36 7.59
N GLU A 215 -2.18 -17.38 8.43
CA GLU A 215 -2.68 -18.60 9.09
C GLU A 215 -3.25 -19.57 8.05
N THR A 216 -4.02 -19.06 7.10
CA THR A 216 -4.61 -19.85 6.01
C THR A 216 -3.52 -20.41 5.09
N LEU A 217 -2.52 -19.59 4.76
CA LEU A 217 -1.37 -19.99 3.95
C LEU A 217 -0.58 -21.11 4.65
N SER A 218 -0.31 -20.97 5.95
CA SER A 218 0.39 -21.97 6.75
C SER A 218 -0.36 -23.31 6.78
N GLU A 219 -1.66 -23.29 7.09
CA GLU A 219 -2.48 -24.50 7.08
C GLU A 219 -2.53 -25.18 5.70
N LEU A 220 -2.75 -24.39 4.64
CA LEU A 220 -2.79 -24.91 3.28
C LEU A 220 -1.44 -25.46 2.85
N PHE A 221 -0.33 -24.86 3.30
CA PHE A 221 1.00 -25.39 3.04
C PHE A 221 1.19 -26.76 3.70
N GLY A 222 0.84 -26.89 4.98
CA GLY A 222 0.87 -28.17 5.70
C GLY A 222 0.03 -29.25 5.00
N LYS A 223 -1.18 -28.88 4.56
CA LYS A 223 -2.07 -29.77 3.79
C LYS A 223 -1.47 -30.12 2.41
N ALA A 224 -0.92 -29.15 1.69
CA ALA A 224 -0.34 -29.38 0.36
C ALA A 224 0.85 -30.33 0.43
N MET A 225 1.67 -30.19 1.47
CA MET A 225 2.82 -31.06 1.71
C MET A 225 2.44 -32.46 2.22
N SER A 226 1.25 -32.67 2.74
CA SER A 226 0.77 -34.03 3.10
C SER A 226 0.11 -34.78 1.94
N VAL A 227 -0.41 -34.07 0.93
CA VAL A 227 -1.04 -34.68 -0.27
C VAL A 227 -0.24 -34.46 -1.57
N GLN A 228 1.09 -34.34 -1.46
CA GLN A 228 1.99 -34.02 -2.58
C GLN A 228 1.78 -34.93 -3.80
N GLU A 229 1.64 -36.24 -3.61
CA GLU A 229 1.48 -37.20 -4.71
C GLU A 229 0.22 -36.93 -5.53
N LYS A 230 -0.90 -36.61 -4.86
CA LYS A 230 -2.16 -36.27 -5.52
C LYS A 230 -2.03 -34.98 -6.35
N LEU A 231 -1.37 -33.97 -5.80
CA LEU A 231 -1.15 -32.69 -6.50
C LEU A 231 -0.15 -32.85 -7.65
N ALA A 232 0.90 -33.64 -7.48
CA ALA A 232 1.85 -33.99 -8.53
C ALA A 232 1.17 -34.70 -9.71
N ASN A 233 0.30 -35.67 -9.42
CA ASN A 233 -0.47 -36.36 -10.45
C ASN A 233 -1.45 -35.42 -11.19
N MET A 234 -2.06 -34.46 -10.48
CA MET A 234 -2.87 -33.42 -11.10
C MET A 234 -2.05 -32.54 -12.06
N MET A 235 -0.85 -32.11 -11.65
CA MET A 235 0.05 -31.31 -12.49
C MET A 235 0.54 -32.10 -13.72
N ALA A 236 0.84 -33.40 -13.56
CA ALA A 236 1.23 -34.27 -14.66
C ALA A 236 0.14 -34.43 -15.73
N SER A 237 -1.14 -34.33 -15.34
CA SER A 237 -2.28 -34.35 -16.28
C SER A 237 -2.50 -33.02 -17.04
N GLY A 238 -1.76 -31.98 -16.68
CA GLY A 238 -1.90 -30.63 -17.20
C GLY A 238 -2.83 -29.77 -16.35
N THR A 239 -2.35 -28.60 -15.93
CA THR A 239 -3.11 -27.60 -15.17
C THR A 239 -3.57 -26.45 -16.07
N THR A 240 -4.81 -26.03 -15.90
CA THR A 240 -5.34 -24.82 -16.54
C THR A 240 -5.32 -23.64 -15.57
N VAL A 241 -5.19 -22.41 -16.09
CA VAL A 241 -5.24 -21.18 -15.28
C VAL A 241 -6.50 -21.12 -14.42
N SER A 242 -7.65 -21.54 -14.96
CA SER A 242 -8.92 -21.57 -14.20
C SER A 242 -8.88 -22.53 -13.01
N GLN A 243 -8.24 -23.69 -13.15
CA GLN A 243 -8.10 -24.65 -12.05
C GLN A 243 -7.18 -24.10 -10.95
N ILE A 244 -6.10 -23.43 -11.34
CA ILE A 244 -5.19 -22.78 -10.38
C ILE A 244 -5.94 -21.71 -9.59
N LEU A 245 -6.70 -20.83 -10.25
CA LEU A 245 -7.46 -19.77 -9.58
C LEU A 245 -8.54 -20.30 -8.61
N GLN A 246 -9.14 -21.45 -8.90
CA GLN A 246 -10.21 -22.02 -8.07
C GLN A 246 -9.69 -22.90 -6.91
N ASN A 247 -8.42 -23.35 -6.97
CA ASN A 247 -7.87 -24.29 -6.00
C ASN A 247 -6.71 -23.67 -5.21
N GLN A 248 -7.02 -23.10 -4.04
CA GLN A 248 -6.02 -22.50 -3.15
C GLN A 248 -4.92 -23.47 -2.71
N LEU A 249 -5.26 -24.76 -2.52
CA LEU A 249 -4.27 -25.78 -2.17
C LEU A 249 -3.22 -25.95 -3.28
N LEU A 250 -3.67 -25.94 -4.53
CA LEU A 250 -2.79 -25.98 -5.70
C LEU A 250 -1.96 -24.70 -5.81
N GLN A 251 -2.53 -23.52 -5.54
CA GLN A 251 -1.80 -22.25 -5.54
C GLN A 251 -0.61 -22.27 -4.57
N VAL A 252 -0.84 -22.72 -3.34
CA VAL A 252 0.22 -22.83 -2.32
C VAL A 252 1.28 -23.87 -2.69
N TYR A 253 0.85 -24.99 -3.28
CA TYR A 253 1.77 -26.01 -3.77
C TYR A 253 2.65 -25.49 -4.91
N LEU A 254 2.08 -24.77 -5.88
CA LEU A 254 2.80 -24.12 -6.98
C LEU A 254 3.75 -23.03 -6.47
N ALA A 255 3.33 -22.25 -5.47
CA ALA A 255 4.16 -21.20 -4.86
C ALA A 255 5.47 -21.75 -4.30
N TYR A 256 5.47 -22.99 -3.78
CA TYR A 256 6.70 -23.64 -3.33
C TYR A 256 7.68 -23.91 -4.49
N PHE A 257 7.19 -24.30 -5.67
CA PHE A 257 8.06 -24.47 -6.83
C PHE A 257 8.63 -23.14 -7.33
N ASP A 258 7.93 -22.03 -7.15
CA ASP A 258 8.43 -20.73 -7.59
C ASP A 258 9.65 -20.24 -6.78
N LEU A 259 9.84 -20.72 -5.54
CA LEU A 259 11.02 -20.44 -4.72
C LEU A 259 12.34 -20.73 -5.46
N ASN A 260 12.30 -21.76 -6.30
CA ASN A 260 13.43 -22.28 -7.05
C ASN A 260 13.17 -22.25 -8.56
N LEU A 261 12.32 -21.32 -9.03
CA LEU A 261 11.89 -21.20 -10.44
C LEU A 261 13.08 -21.24 -11.42
N ILE A 262 14.13 -20.46 -11.13
CA ILE A 262 15.30 -20.30 -12.01
C ILE A 262 15.98 -21.64 -12.30
N TYR A 263 15.95 -22.57 -11.35
CA TYR A 263 16.65 -23.84 -11.47
C TYR A 263 15.87 -24.87 -12.28
N GLN A 264 14.62 -24.59 -12.67
CA GLN A 264 13.73 -25.57 -13.32
C GLN A 264 13.83 -25.52 -14.85
N PRO A 265 13.53 -26.64 -15.54
CA PRO A 265 13.49 -26.69 -17.01
C PRO A 265 12.55 -25.66 -17.64
N ARG A 266 11.45 -25.31 -16.97
CA ARG A 266 10.52 -24.26 -17.45
C ARG A 266 11.18 -22.89 -17.60
N PHE A 267 12.09 -22.55 -16.70
CA PHE A 267 12.83 -21.29 -16.78
C PHE A 267 13.87 -21.35 -17.89
N LEU A 268 14.59 -22.47 -18.06
CA LEU A 268 15.51 -22.71 -19.19
C LEU A 268 14.81 -22.52 -20.54
N LEU A 269 13.61 -23.09 -20.68
CA LEU A 269 12.78 -22.91 -21.86
C LEU A 269 12.46 -21.42 -22.07
N ASN A 270 12.01 -20.71 -21.03
CA ASN A 270 11.66 -19.30 -21.15
C ASN A 270 12.87 -18.43 -21.51
N ILE A 271 13.98 -18.52 -20.78
CA ILE A 271 15.16 -17.68 -21.03
C ILE A 271 15.75 -17.90 -22.43
N ALA A 272 15.70 -19.13 -22.94
CA ALA A 272 16.21 -19.48 -24.25
C ALA A 272 15.40 -18.80 -25.37
N PHE A 273 14.09 -18.66 -25.22
CA PHE A 273 13.20 -18.15 -26.27
C PHE A 273 12.61 -16.76 -26.00
N ASN A 274 12.82 -16.19 -24.82
CA ASN A 274 12.42 -14.83 -24.50
C ASN A 274 13.35 -13.83 -25.22
N SER A 275 12.74 -12.88 -25.93
CA SER A 275 13.43 -11.84 -26.70
C SER A 275 14.02 -10.74 -25.81
N SER A 276 13.55 -10.61 -24.57
CA SER A 276 14.09 -9.65 -23.62
C SER A 276 15.53 -9.97 -23.25
N SER A 277 16.33 -8.91 -23.12
CA SER A 277 17.68 -8.94 -22.59
C SER A 277 17.71 -8.58 -21.10
N LYS A 278 16.61 -8.11 -20.52
CA LYS A 278 16.53 -7.69 -19.11
C LYS A 278 16.11 -8.87 -18.24
N TRP A 279 16.89 -9.13 -17.20
CA TRP A 279 16.64 -10.25 -16.28
C TRP A 279 15.24 -10.22 -15.66
N GLU A 280 14.77 -9.05 -15.25
CA GLU A 280 13.49 -8.82 -14.56
C GLU A 280 12.27 -9.20 -15.41
N GLU A 281 12.43 -9.25 -16.73
CA GLU A 281 11.36 -9.62 -17.66
C GLU A 281 11.34 -11.13 -17.94
N LEU A 282 12.42 -11.86 -17.61
CA LEU A 282 12.55 -13.30 -17.90
C LEU A 282 11.71 -14.22 -17.00
N ALA A 283 11.22 -13.71 -15.87
CA ALA A 283 10.31 -14.45 -15.01
C ALA A 283 8.84 -14.33 -15.45
N LYS A 284 8.53 -13.43 -16.39
CA LYS A 284 7.15 -13.21 -16.86
C LYS A 284 6.78 -14.28 -17.90
N PRO A 285 5.52 -14.76 -17.88
CA PRO A 285 5.01 -15.65 -18.91
C PRO A 285 4.80 -14.85 -20.21
N ASP A 286 5.82 -14.79 -21.06
CA ASP A 286 5.66 -14.30 -22.42
C ASP A 286 5.20 -15.42 -23.35
N THR A 287 4.52 -15.04 -24.42
CA THR A 287 4.21 -15.96 -25.51
C THR A 287 5.51 -16.32 -26.23
N VAL A 288 6.17 -17.36 -25.72
CA VAL A 288 7.27 -18.00 -26.41
C VAL A 288 6.75 -18.43 -27.78
N SER A 289 7.28 -17.84 -28.85
CA SER A 289 7.01 -18.35 -30.18
C SER A 289 7.56 -19.78 -30.23
N ALA A 290 6.66 -20.77 -30.22
CA ALA A 290 6.99 -22.17 -30.32
C ALA A 290 7.62 -22.43 -31.71
N ASP A 291 8.91 -22.17 -31.80
CA ASP A 291 9.68 -22.44 -33.00
C ASP A 291 10.16 -23.89 -32.94
N ARG A 292 10.08 -24.60 -34.07
CA ARG A 292 10.33 -26.05 -34.18
C ARG A 292 11.82 -26.39 -34.14
N HIS A 293 12.57 -25.78 -33.21
CA HIS A 293 13.99 -26.00 -33.04
C HIS A 293 14.28 -27.28 -32.24
N SER A 294 15.41 -27.94 -32.55
CA SER A 294 15.86 -29.15 -31.84
C SER A 294 15.97 -28.89 -30.33
N LEU A 295 16.32 -27.67 -29.91
CA LEU A 295 16.29 -27.27 -28.50
C LEU A 295 14.91 -27.44 -27.83
N HIS A 296 13.82 -27.00 -28.47
CA HIS A 296 12.48 -27.07 -27.87
C HIS A 296 12.05 -28.53 -27.70
N LEU A 297 12.25 -29.35 -28.75
CA LEU A 297 11.97 -30.78 -28.70
C LEU A 297 12.84 -31.49 -27.66
N GLY A 298 14.12 -31.12 -27.55
CA GLY A 298 15.03 -31.68 -26.55
C GLY A 298 14.58 -31.37 -25.11
N LEU A 299 14.12 -30.14 -24.86
CA LEU A 299 13.55 -29.75 -23.57
C LEU A 299 12.23 -30.47 -23.26
N ASP A 300 11.39 -30.71 -24.28
CA ASP A 300 10.18 -31.53 -24.12
C ASP A 300 10.51 -33.00 -23.82
N CYS A 301 11.51 -33.58 -24.50
CA CYS A 301 12.00 -34.93 -24.22
C CYS A 301 12.57 -35.02 -22.79
N LEU A 302 13.37 -34.04 -22.35
CA LEU A 302 13.88 -33.94 -20.99
C LEU A 302 12.73 -33.88 -19.98
N ARG A 303 11.72 -33.04 -20.25
CA ARG A 303 10.53 -32.88 -19.41
C ARG A 303 9.82 -34.20 -19.15
N VAL A 304 9.64 -35.04 -20.17
CA VAL A 304 8.99 -36.36 -20.04
C VAL A 304 9.93 -37.51 -19.66
N GLY A 305 11.22 -37.23 -19.44
CA GLY A 305 12.22 -38.23 -19.03
C GLY A 305 12.79 -39.08 -20.17
N GLN A 306 12.67 -38.65 -21.43
CA GLN A 306 13.29 -39.29 -22.58
C GLN A 306 14.74 -38.82 -22.75
N HIS A 307 15.60 -39.14 -21.79
CA HIS A 307 16.97 -38.61 -21.69
C HIS A 307 17.84 -38.84 -22.94
N ALA A 308 17.77 -40.03 -23.54
CA ALA A 308 18.57 -40.35 -24.73
C ALA A 308 18.20 -39.47 -25.94
N GLN A 309 16.90 -39.29 -26.18
CA GLN A 309 16.42 -38.43 -27.27
C GLN A 309 16.72 -36.95 -26.99
N ALA A 310 16.59 -36.53 -25.73
CA ALA A 310 16.94 -35.17 -25.32
C ALA A 310 18.43 -34.88 -25.58
N GLU A 311 19.32 -35.79 -25.20
CA GLU A 311 20.77 -35.66 -25.41
C GLU A 311 21.10 -35.54 -26.91
N ASP A 312 20.53 -36.41 -27.76
CA ASP A 312 20.75 -36.36 -29.21
C ASP A 312 20.31 -35.01 -29.81
N LEU A 313 19.15 -34.49 -29.39
CA LEU A 313 18.61 -33.21 -29.84
C LEU A 313 19.45 -32.02 -29.35
N PHE A 314 19.98 -32.06 -28.13
CA PHE A 314 20.89 -31.02 -27.63
C PHE A 314 22.24 -31.04 -28.33
N VAL A 315 22.77 -32.24 -28.65
CA VAL A 315 24.00 -32.37 -29.44
C VAL A 315 23.79 -31.85 -30.87
N GLU A 316 22.65 -32.12 -31.48
CA GLU A 316 22.28 -31.57 -32.78
C GLU A 316 22.21 -30.04 -32.73
N GLU A 317 21.53 -29.47 -31.72
CA GLU A 317 21.42 -28.01 -31.54
C GLU A 317 22.80 -27.34 -31.37
N CYS A 318 23.71 -27.97 -30.61
CA CYS A 318 25.08 -27.48 -30.44
C CYS A 318 25.86 -27.43 -31.77
N ARG A 319 25.58 -28.35 -32.71
CA ARG A 319 26.27 -28.44 -34.00
C ARG A 319 25.65 -27.54 -35.08
N ARG A 320 24.43 -27.05 -34.85
CA ARG A 320 23.69 -26.27 -35.84
C ARG A 320 24.29 -24.88 -36.04
N PRO A 321 24.47 -24.42 -37.29
CA PRO A 321 24.80 -23.02 -37.56
C PRO A 321 23.71 -22.09 -37.02
N LYS A 322 24.08 -21.13 -36.16
CA LYS A 322 23.17 -20.27 -35.37
C LYS A 322 22.29 -21.02 -34.35
N GLY A 323 22.69 -22.23 -33.98
CA GLY A 323 22.06 -22.96 -32.88
C GLY A 323 22.27 -22.27 -31.54
N LYS A 324 21.39 -22.55 -30.59
CA LYS A 324 21.42 -22.02 -29.23
C LYS A 324 22.33 -22.86 -28.33
N GLN A 325 23.63 -22.91 -28.66
CA GLN A 325 24.63 -23.80 -28.04
C GLN A 325 24.69 -23.68 -26.51
N PHE A 326 24.64 -22.47 -25.95
CA PHE A 326 24.66 -22.24 -24.50
C PHE A 326 23.49 -22.97 -23.80
N TYR A 327 22.26 -22.74 -24.26
CA TYR A 327 21.07 -23.34 -23.67
C TYR A 327 21.01 -24.86 -23.89
N ALA A 328 21.47 -25.35 -25.05
CA ALA A 328 21.60 -26.79 -25.31
C ALA A 328 22.61 -27.43 -24.36
N THR A 329 23.73 -26.76 -24.06
CA THR A 329 24.73 -27.25 -23.08
C THR A 329 24.13 -27.35 -21.67
N ILE A 330 23.31 -26.38 -21.26
CA ILE A 330 22.55 -26.48 -19.99
C ILE A 330 21.54 -27.64 -20.04
N GLY A 331 20.87 -27.85 -21.18
CA GLY A 331 20.00 -29.02 -21.38
C GLY A 331 20.73 -30.34 -21.14
N ARG A 332 21.97 -30.48 -21.63
CA ARG A 332 22.83 -31.65 -21.38
C ARG A 332 23.26 -31.76 -19.92
N ALA A 333 23.54 -30.63 -19.27
CA ALA A 333 23.79 -30.59 -17.83
C ALA A 333 22.58 -31.13 -17.05
N PHE A 334 21.35 -30.76 -17.43
CA PHE A 334 20.14 -31.31 -16.81
C PHE A 334 19.90 -32.80 -17.11
N VAL A 335 20.27 -33.28 -18.30
CA VAL A 335 20.28 -34.73 -18.58
C VAL A 335 21.27 -35.46 -17.67
N ALA A 336 22.50 -34.94 -17.53
CA ALA A 336 23.52 -35.51 -16.64
C ALA A 336 23.06 -35.51 -15.18
N LEU A 337 22.44 -34.42 -14.71
CA LEU A 337 21.84 -34.28 -13.39
C LEU A 337 20.77 -35.36 -13.14
N GLU A 338 19.84 -35.56 -14.08
CA GLU A 338 18.76 -36.54 -13.92
C GLU A 338 19.25 -37.99 -13.98
N LEU A 339 20.40 -38.22 -14.61
CA LEU A 339 21.07 -39.52 -14.69
C LEU A 339 22.13 -39.72 -13.59
N GLU A 340 22.26 -38.80 -12.63
CA GLU A 340 23.22 -38.85 -11.51
C GLU A 340 24.68 -38.99 -11.99
N ARG A 341 25.02 -38.26 -13.06
CA ARG A 341 26.38 -38.19 -13.64
C ARG A 341 27.07 -36.89 -13.23
N ASP A 342 27.50 -36.81 -11.98
CA ASP A 342 28.00 -35.56 -11.40
C ASP A 342 29.21 -34.96 -12.12
N ASN A 343 30.15 -35.79 -12.60
CA ASN A 343 31.30 -35.34 -13.37
C ASN A 343 30.90 -34.70 -14.72
N ASP A 344 29.91 -35.29 -15.40
CA ASP A 344 29.39 -34.75 -16.65
C ASP A 344 28.62 -33.45 -16.40
N LEU A 345 27.86 -33.39 -15.31
CA LEU A 345 27.14 -32.19 -14.87
C LEU A 345 28.10 -31.03 -14.63
N GLU A 346 29.15 -31.23 -13.82
CA GLU A 346 30.16 -30.19 -13.56
C GLU A 346 30.82 -29.73 -14.87
N HIS A 347 31.24 -30.69 -15.71
CA HIS A 347 31.85 -30.39 -17.00
C HIS A 347 30.95 -29.54 -17.91
N PHE A 348 29.66 -29.88 -18.02
CA PHE A 348 28.73 -29.10 -18.84
C PHE A 348 28.42 -27.72 -18.25
N LEU A 349 28.37 -27.58 -16.93
CA LEU A 349 28.19 -26.27 -16.30
C LEU A 349 29.41 -25.36 -16.53
N GLU A 350 30.63 -25.90 -16.40
CA GLU A 350 31.86 -25.17 -16.71
C GLU A 350 31.93 -24.77 -18.19
N HIS A 351 31.59 -25.69 -19.10
CA HIS A 351 31.54 -25.40 -20.53
C HIS A 351 30.48 -24.34 -20.88
N ALA A 352 29.31 -24.40 -20.24
CA ALA A 352 28.28 -23.37 -20.37
C ALA A 352 28.77 -22.00 -19.87
N ALA A 353 29.54 -21.95 -18.78
CA ALA A 353 30.10 -20.70 -18.26
C ALA A 353 31.09 -20.05 -19.23
N VAL A 354 31.90 -20.85 -19.94
CA VAL A 354 32.85 -20.36 -20.97
C VAL A 354 32.11 -19.89 -22.23
N THR A 355 30.98 -20.51 -22.57
CA THR A 355 30.21 -20.19 -23.79
C THR A 355 29.18 -19.08 -23.60
N ALA A 356 28.93 -18.65 -22.36
CA ALA A 356 28.00 -17.56 -22.03
C ALA A 356 28.47 -16.22 -22.62
N ASN A 357 27.70 -15.66 -23.55
CA ASN A 357 28.10 -14.46 -24.29
C ASN A 357 27.36 -13.20 -23.83
N SER A 358 26.14 -13.35 -23.30
CA SER A 358 25.33 -12.24 -22.80
C SER A 358 25.27 -12.19 -21.27
N ASP A 359 24.94 -11.03 -20.71
CA ASP A 359 24.82 -10.87 -19.26
C ASP A 359 23.74 -11.79 -18.66
N LYS A 360 22.60 -11.99 -19.36
CA LYS A 360 21.57 -12.93 -18.90
C LYS A 360 22.08 -14.37 -18.85
N GLU A 361 22.90 -14.79 -19.81
CA GLU A 361 23.50 -16.13 -19.82
C GLU A 361 24.51 -16.29 -18.68
N LYS A 362 25.38 -15.29 -18.48
CA LYS A 362 26.37 -15.27 -17.39
C LYS A 362 25.72 -15.30 -16.01
N ILE A 363 24.66 -14.53 -15.80
CA ILE A 363 23.88 -14.55 -14.56
C ILE A 363 23.24 -15.93 -14.38
N TYR A 364 22.61 -16.47 -15.43
CA TYR A 364 21.90 -17.74 -15.34
C TYR A 364 22.82 -18.90 -14.99
N ILE A 365 23.94 -19.05 -15.69
CA ILE A 365 24.90 -20.13 -15.41
C ILE A 365 25.54 -19.97 -14.03
N SER A 366 25.82 -18.74 -13.60
CA SER A 366 26.36 -18.49 -12.27
C SER A 366 25.37 -18.90 -11.16
N LEU A 367 24.06 -18.65 -11.33
CA LEU A 367 23.06 -19.14 -10.38
C LEU A 367 23.00 -20.67 -10.34
N LEU A 368 23.02 -21.34 -11.51
CA LEU A 368 23.04 -22.80 -11.59
C LEU A 368 24.28 -23.39 -10.90
N GLN A 369 25.47 -22.84 -11.16
CA GLN A 369 26.73 -23.25 -10.52
C GLN A 369 26.72 -22.97 -9.00
N ALA A 370 26.23 -21.81 -8.56
CA ALA A 370 26.10 -21.51 -7.13
C ALA A 370 25.17 -22.50 -6.42
N ARG A 371 24.11 -22.96 -7.09
CA ARG A 371 23.24 -24.02 -6.56
C ARG A 371 23.94 -25.37 -6.54
N TYR A 372 24.63 -25.74 -7.63
CA TYR A 372 25.38 -26.98 -7.72
C TYR A 372 26.38 -27.11 -6.56
N TYR A 373 27.25 -26.12 -6.37
CA TYR A 373 28.27 -26.16 -5.31
C TYR A 373 27.67 -26.17 -3.91
N ALA A 374 26.58 -25.44 -3.68
CA ALA A 374 25.90 -25.45 -2.39
C ALA A 374 25.25 -26.79 -2.05
N LEU A 375 24.74 -27.52 -3.04
CA LEU A 375 24.20 -28.88 -2.83
C LEU A 375 25.30 -29.94 -2.66
N HIS A 376 26.55 -29.61 -2.99
CA HIS A 376 27.74 -30.44 -2.78
C HIS A 376 28.59 -29.97 -1.59
N ASP A 377 27.98 -29.26 -0.64
CA ASP A 377 28.62 -28.76 0.59
C ASP A 377 29.89 -27.91 0.37
N ASP A 378 29.96 -27.17 -0.75
CA ASP A 378 31.02 -26.20 -1.05
C ASP A 378 30.46 -24.75 -1.09
N PRO A 379 30.09 -24.18 0.07
CA PRO A 379 29.51 -22.83 0.14
C PRO A 379 30.50 -21.73 -0.28
N TRP A 380 31.81 -22.00 -0.20
CA TRP A 380 32.83 -21.05 -0.61
C TRP A 380 32.89 -20.89 -2.12
N LYS A 381 32.90 -21.99 -2.89
CA LYS A 381 32.77 -21.91 -4.36
C LYS A 381 31.43 -21.31 -4.75
N ALA A 382 30.34 -21.69 -4.08
CA ALA A 382 29.03 -21.11 -4.33
C ALA A 382 29.05 -19.58 -4.17
N GLY A 383 29.65 -19.06 -3.10
CA GLY A 383 29.82 -17.62 -2.87
C GLY A 383 30.67 -16.93 -3.95
N ARG A 384 31.81 -17.52 -4.34
CA ARG A 384 32.67 -16.94 -5.39
C ARG A 384 31.97 -16.83 -6.74
N VAL A 385 31.12 -17.80 -7.07
CA VAL A 385 30.33 -17.74 -8.31
C VAL A 385 29.34 -16.58 -8.26
N LEU A 386 28.72 -16.30 -7.10
CA LEU A 386 27.84 -15.13 -6.94
C LEU A 386 28.59 -13.80 -7.10
N ASP A 387 29.87 -13.71 -6.74
CA ASP A 387 30.68 -12.50 -6.97
C ASP A 387 30.77 -12.15 -8.47
N THR A 388 30.74 -13.16 -9.35
CA THR A 388 30.65 -12.96 -10.80
C THR A 388 29.36 -12.24 -11.18
N ILE A 389 28.24 -12.61 -10.56
CA ILE A 389 26.95 -11.93 -10.76
C ILE A 389 27.03 -10.49 -10.25
N PHE A 390 27.56 -10.27 -9.05
CA PHE A 390 27.64 -8.92 -8.47
C PHE A 390 28.58 -7.98 -9.23
N SER A 391 29.55 -8.51 -9.97
CA SER A 391 30.37 -7.74 -10.91
C SER A 391 29.57 -7.21 -12.11
N LEU A 392 28.53 -7.92 -12.53
CA LEU A 392 27.64 -7.56 -13.63
C LEU A 392 26.45 -6.72 -13.14
N ARG A 393 25.83 -7.14 -12.03
CA ARG A 393 24.63 -6.52 -11.45
C ARG A 393 24.61 -6.72 -9.93
N ARG A 394 24.73 -5.62 -9.19
CA ARG A 394 24.85 -5.63 -7.72
C ARG A 394 23.52 -5.81 -6.99
N ASP A 395 22.41 -5.43 -7.63
CA ASP A 395 21.07 -5.33 -7.08
C ASP A 395 20.15 -6.49 -7.52
N LEU A 396 20.73 -7.59 -8.00
CA LEU A 396 19.97 -8.75 -8.42
C LEU A 396 19.41 -9.52 -7.21
N ALA A 397 18.09 -9.46 -7.01
CA ALA A 397 17.43 -10.03 -5.84
C ALA A 397 17.68 -11.53 -5.67
N GLU A 398 17.66 -12.32 -6.73
CA GLU A 398 17.81 -13.77 -6.64
C GLU A 398 19.23 -14.16 -6.22
N ALA A 399 20.23 -13.41 -6.67
CA ALA A 399 21.60 -13.58 -6.21
C ALA A 399 21.80 -13.07 -4.77
N LEU A 400 21.20 -11.93 -4.40
CA LEU A 400 21.23 -11.42 -3.04
C LEU A 400 20.53 -12.35 -2.04
N PHE A 401 19.39 -12.92 -2.43
CA PHE A 401 18.66 -13.91 -1.63
C PHE A 401 19.48 -15.20 -1.49
N ARG A 402 20.09 -15.68 -2.59
CA ARG A 402 20.98 -16.84 -2.57
C ARG A 402 22.20 -16.62 -1.68
N GLN A 403 22.80 -15.43 -1.75
CA GLN A 403 23.91 -15.06 -0.89
C GLN A 403 23.51 -15.08 0.58
N ALA A 404 22.32 -14.56 0.90
CA ALA A 404 21.81 -14.56 2.26
C ALA A 404 21.54 -15.99 2.78
N GLN A 405 20.99 -16.89 1.95
CA GLN A 405 20.86 -18.32 2.28
C GLN A 405 22.21 -18.94 2.64
N LEU A 406 23.25 -18.70 1.83
CA LEU A 406 24.60 -19.21 2.09
C LEU A 406 25.20 -18.64 3.39
N MET A 407 25.00 -17.34 3.67
CA MET A 407 25.48 -16.72 4.90
C MET A 407 24.79 -17.27 6.16
N VAL A 408 23.49 -17.56 6.06
CA VAL A 408 22.68 -18.15 7.14
C VAL A 408 23.09 -19.60 7.43
N GLN A 409 23.43 -20.36 6.40
CA GLN A 409 23.88 -21.74 6.56
C GLN A 409 25.33 -21.82 7.08
N GLY A 410 26.15 -20.82 6.78
CA GLY A 410 27.52 -20.69 7.31
C GLY A 410 27.61 -19.90 8.62
N ASP A 411 28.80 -19.32 8.85
CA ASP A 411 29.15 -18.61 10.10
C ASP A 411 28.67 -17.15 10.16
N LEU A 412 28.06 -16.63 9.09
CA LEU A 412 27.70 -15.21 8.95
C LEU A 412 26.20 -14.95 9.13
N ARG A 413 25.55 -15.67 10.05
CA ARG A 413 24.09 -15.69 10.26
C ARG A 413 23.48 -14.29 10.43
N GLU A 414 24.04 -13.47 11.32
CA GLU A 414 23.56 -12.11 11.57
C GLU A 414 23.65 -11.18 10.36
N LYS A 415 24.67 -11.38 9.51
CA LYS A 415 24.79 -10.62 8.26
C LYS A 415 23.73 -11.07 7.25
N GLY A 416 23.50 -12.39 7.15
CA GLY A 416 22.46 -12.97 6.31
C GLY A 416 21.06 -12.50 6.71
N ILE A 417 20.72 -12.51 8.00
CA ILE A 417 19.43 -12.04 8.51
C ILE A 417 19.21 -10.55 8.21
N ARG A 418 20.23 -9.70 8.42
CA ARG A 418 20.14 -8.27 8.07
C ARG A 418 19.91 -8.05 6.58
N GLN A 419 20.54 -8.84 5.72
CA GLN A 419 20.33 -8.78 4.27
C GLN A 419 18.91 -9.24 3.89
N LEU A 420 18.41 -10.32 4.49
CA LEU A 420 17.02 -10.76 4.30
C LEU A 420 16.01 -9.69 4.71
N ARG A 421 16.26 -8.96 5.81
CA ARG A 421 15.43 -7.83 6.24
C ARG A 421 15.27 -6.77 5.16
N ALA A 422 16.38 -6.36 4.55
CA ALA A 422 16.36 -5.38 3.48
C ALA A 422 15.61 -5.91 2.24
N LEU A 423 15.87 -7.16 1.86
CA LEU A 423 15.25 -7.80 0.69
C LEU A 423 13.73 -7.96 0.83
N ILE A 424 13.26 -8.40 2.00
CA ILE A 424 11.84 -8.62 2.31
C ILE A 424 11.08 -7.29 2.36
N ALA A 425 11.73 -6.21 2.79
CA ALA A 425 11.14 -4.88 2.77
C ALA A 425 10.99 -4.32 1.35
N ASP A 426 11.98 -4.58 0.47
CA ASP A 426 12.01 -4.06 -0.90
C ASP A 426 11.10 -4.85 -1.87
N ARG A 427 11.05 -6.18 -1.75
CA ARG A 427 10.31 -7.05 -2.67
C ARG A 427 9.34 -7.97 -1.94
N LYS A 428 8.05 -7.82 -2.26
CA LYS A 428 6.97 -8.57 -1.60
C LYS A 428 7.02 -10.08 -1.88
N GLU A 429 7.53 -10.49 -3.03
CA GLU A 429 7.70 -11.91 -3.38
C GLU A 429 8.71 -12.59 -2.46
N LEU A 430 9.75 -11.85 -2.04
CA LEU A 430 10.78 -12.37 -1.12
C LEU A 430 10.26 -12.53 0.31
N PHE A 431 9.21 -11.80 0.70
CA PHE A 431 8.52 -12.04 1.96
C PHE A 431 7.96 -13.46 2.01
N LEU A 432 7.20 -13.87 0.99
CA LEU A 432 6.68 -15.24 0.92
C LEU A 432 7.80 -16.25 0.71
N ALA A 433 8.81 -15.91 -0.09
CA ALA A 433 9.92 -16.82 -0.29
C ALA A 433 10.64 -17.13 1.03
N ALA A 434 10.98 -16.12 1.82
CA ALA A 434 11.62 -16.31 3.12
C ALA A 434 10.72 -17.06 4.11
N LEU A 435 9.41 -16.83 4.07
CA LEU A 435 8.45 -17.55 4.92
C LEU A 435 8.43 -19.05 4.64
N MET A 436 8.41 -19.44 3.36
CA MET A 436 8.18 -20.82 2.91
C MET A 436 9.47 -21.63 2.70
N ASP A 437 10.62 -20.97 2.60
CA ASP A 437 11.87 -21.60 2.17
C ASP A 437 12.53 -22.47 3.25
N PRO A 438 12.63 -23.80 3.06
CA PRO A 438 13.24 -24.70 4.03
C PRO A 438 14.74 -24.45 4.26
N GLN A 439 15.43 -23.74 3.36
CA GLN A 439 16.85 -23.44 3.54
C GLN A 439 17.13 -22.47 4.69
N LEU A 440 16.09 -21.78 5.20
CA LEU A 440 16.17 -20.84 6.31
C LEU A 440 15.77 -21.45 7.67
N LEU A 441 15.52 -22.77 7.74
CA LEU A 441 15.11 -23.45 8.97
C LEU A 441 16.08 -23.24 10.14
N ALA A 442 17.38 -23.15 9.88
CA ALA A 442 18.40 -22.93 10.92
C ALA A 442 18.26 -21.59 11.65
N VAL A 443 17.49 -20.65 11.08
CA VAL A 443 17.20 -19.32 11.63
C VAL A 443 15.69 -19.03 11.59
N ALA A 444 14.86 -20.07 11.71
CA ALA A 444 13.40 -19.96 11.65
C ALA A 444 12.86 -18.88 12.60
N GLY A 445 13.28 -18.90 13.87
CA GLY A 445 12.88 -17.91 14.87
C GLY A 445 13.15 -16.46 14.43
N PRO A 446 14.41 -16.06 14.16
CA PRO A 446 14.72 -14.71 13.68
C PRO A 446 13.99 -14.29 12.39
N ILE A 447 13.75 -15.22 11.47
CA ILE A 447 12.99 -14.95 10.24
C ILE A 447 11.52 -14.70 10.55
N GLU A 448 10.93 -15.45 11.46
CA GLU A 448 9.54 -15.27 11.88
C GLU A 448 9.34 -13.95 12.63
N ASP A 449 10.28 -13.55 13.49
CA ASP A 449 10.25 -12.22 14.11
C ASP A 449 10.26 -11.11 13.06
N LEU A 450 11.11 -11.26 12.04
CA LEU A 450 11.26 -10.29 10.96
C LEU A 450 10.00 -10.19 10.10
N ILE A 451 9.38 -11.33 9.81
CA ILE A 451 8.11 -11.43 9.09
C ILE A 451 6.98 -10.81 9.92
N ALA A 452 6.90 -11.12 11.22
CA ALA A 452 5.91 -10.56 12.15
C ALA A 452 5.99 -9.03 12.19
N VAL A 453 7.19 -8.50 12.41
CA VAL A 453 7.44 -7.05 12.45
C VAL A 453 7.05 -6.42 11.11
N ARG A 454 7.45 -7.01 9.99
CA ARG A 454 7.12 -6.46 8.67
C ARG A 454 5.62 -6.47 8.40
N LEU A 455 4.91 -7.54 8.76
CA LEU A 455 3.47 -7.64 8.62
C LEU A 455 2.76 -6.58 9.48
N GLN A 456 3.20 -6.41 10.72
CA GLN A 456 2.64 -5.41 11.64
C GLN A 456 2.84 -3.98 11.12
N VAL A 457 4.05 -3.64 10.65
CA VAL A 457 4.34 -2.34 10.04
C VAL A 457 3.43 -2.09 8.83
N GLN A 458 3.28 -3.09 7.95
CA GLN A 458 2.44 -2.94 6.77
C GLN A 458 0.95 -2.79 7.12
N ARG A 459 0.50 -3.47 8.17
CA ARG A 459 -0.85 -3.34 8.71
C ARG A 459 -1.12 -1.94 9.24
N GLN A 460 -0.20 -1.40 10.04
CA GLN A 460 -0.30 -0.04 10.57
C GLN A 460 -0.35 1.00 9.46
N GLU A 461 0.55 0.89 8.47
CA GLU A 461 0.55 1.80 7.31
C GLU A 461 -0.77 1.74 6.51
N ALA A 462 -1.29 0.54 6.28
CA ALA A 462 -2.57 0.36 5.59
C ALA A 462 -3.74 0.94 6.40
N GLU A 463 -3.75 0.74 7.72
CA GLU A 463 -4.78 1.23 8.63
C GLU A 463 -4.78 2.77 8.72
N GLU A 464 -3.61 3.40 8.93
CA GLU A 464 -3.47 4.85 8.99
C GLU A 464 -3.93 5.53 7.70
N ASN A 465 -3.50 5.00 6.55
CA ASN A 465 -3.93 5.50 5.24
C ASN A 465 -5.45 5.32 5.07
N LEU A 466 -6.01 4.18 5.46
CA LEU A 466 -7.43 3.87 5.33
C LEU A 466 -8.29 4.80 6.21
N LEU A 467 -7.92 5.00 7.47
CA LEU A 467 -8.59 5.94 8.39
C LEU A 467 -8.56 7.36 7.81
N THR A 468 -7.43 7.78 7.24
CA THR A 468 -7.32 9.07 6.56
C THR A 468 -8.27 9.16 5.37
N ALA A 469 -8.32 8.14 4.51
CA ALA A 469 -9.23 8.10 3.37
C ALA A 469 -10.70 8.07 3.79
N GLN A 470 -11.06 7.34 4.84
CA GLN A 470 -12.40 7.35 5.41
C GLN A 470 -12.82 8.76 5.82
N SER A 471 -11.94 9.50 6.52
CA SER A 471 -12.24 10.86 6.95
C SER A 471 -12.46 11.81 5.77
N VAL A 472 -11.62 11.73 4.73
CA VAL A 472 -11.70 12.57 3.53
C VAL A 472 -12.92 12.22 2.69
N CYS A 473 -13.21 10.93 2.51
CA CYS A 473 -14.39 10.47 1.79
C CYS A 473 -15.69 10.83 2.54
N HIS A 474 -15.69 10.77 3.87
CA HIS A 474 -16.83 11.20 4.68
C HIS A 474 -17.09 12.70 4.53
N ASP A 475 -16.04 13.53 4.57
CA ASP A 475 -16.19 14.95 4.25
C ASP A 475 -16.73 15.10 2.82
N LEU A 476 -16.15 14.43 1.82
CA LEU A 476 -16.60 14.49 0.42
C LEU A 476 -18.07 14.10 0.22
N GLN A 477 -18.58 13.13 0.98
CA GLN A 477 -20.01 12.76 0.94
C GLN A 477 -20.91 13.93 1.37
N SER A 478 -20.43 14.79 2.30
CA SER A 478 -21.13 16.01 2.67
C SER A 478 -21.06 17.10 1.59
N TRP A 479 -20.18 17.02 0.59
CA TRP A 479 -20.18 17.94 -0.56
C TRP A 479 -21.23 17.53 -1.61
N PHE A 480 -21.50 16.23 -1.74
CA PHE A 480 -22.38 15.66 -2.75
C PHE A 480 -23.47 14.78 -2.10
N PRO A 481 -24.54 15.38 -1.54
CA PRO A 481 -25.64 14.62 -0.97
C PRO A 481 -26.44 13.92 -2.08
N GLY A 482 -26.11 12.66 -2.37
CA GLY A 482 -26.80 11.81 -3.34
C GLY A 482 -25.98 10.61 -3.78
N GLU A 483 -26.64 9.47 -4.04
CA GLU A 483 -25.97 8.20 -4.38
C GLU A 483 -25.36 8.16 -5.79
N GLU A 484 -25.76 9.06 -6.70
CA GLU A 484 -25.31 9.09 -8.12
C GLU A 484 -24.34 10.25 -8.43
N GLY A 485 -23.64 10.78 -7.42
CA GLY A 485 -22.72 11.91 -7.59
C GLY A 485 -21.33 11.55 -8.16
N PRO A 486 -20.50 12.55 -8.50
CA PRO A 486 -19.11 12.36 -8.93
C PRO A 486 -18.23 11.61 -7.92
N ALA A 487 -18.64 11.59 -6.64
CA ALA A 487 -17.96 10.90 -5.55
C ALA A 487 -18.36 9.41 -5.41
N ALA A 488 -19.40 8.93 -6.10
CA ALA A 488 -19.94 7.59 -5.90
C ALA A 488 -18.93 6.48 -6.20
N SER A 489 -18.13 6.62 -7.26
CA SER A 489 -17.07 5.65 -7.59
C SER A 489 -15.97 5.62 -6.53
N LEU A 490 -15.58 6.77 -5.99
CA LEU A 490 -14.55 6.88 -4.96
C LEU A 490 -15.02 6.26 -3.63
N LEU A 491 -16.30 6.40 -3.29
CA LEU A 491 -16.91 5.75 -2.13
C LEU A 491 -17.00 4.22 -2.31
N ALA A 492 -17.32 3.75 -3.53
CA ALA A 492 -17.31 2.33 -3.83
C ALA A 492 -15.89 1.73 -3.75
N ASP A 493 -14.89 2.46 -4.24
CA ASP A 493 -13.48 2.09 -4.11
C ASP A 493 -13.06 1.99 -2.63
N LEU A 494 -13.49 2.94 -1.77
CA LEU A 494 -13.23 2.88 -0.33
C LEU A 494 -13.80 1.61 0.30
N VAL A 495 -15.07 1.27 0.03
CA VAL A 495 -15.71 0.05 0.55
C VAL A 495 -14.96 -1.20 0.06
N GLY A 496 -14.48 -1.19 -1.18
CA GLY A 496 -13.63 -2.25 -1.72
C GLY A 496 -12.32 -2.40 -0.94
N LEU A 497 -11.66 -1.28 -0.60
CA LEU A 497 -10.43 -1.25 0.17
C LEU A 497 -10.62 -1.69 1.63
N GLU A 498 -11.72 -1.32 2.27
CA GLU A 498 -12.07 -1.79 3.62
C GLU A 498 -12.25 -3.31 3.66
N LYS A 499 -12.96 -3.86 2.66
CA LYS A 499 -13.12 -5.30 2.52
C LYS A 499 -11.78 -6.00 2.25
N GLN A 500 -10.92 -5.41 1.42
CA GLN A 500 -9.59 -5.94 1.13
C GLN A 500 -8.70 -5.90 2.38
N PHE A 501 -8.72 -4.81 3.15
CA PHE A 501 -8.00 -4.69 4.42
C PHE A 501 -8.44 -5.75 5.44
N ALA A 502 -9.74 -6.03 5.53
CA ALA A 502 -10.28 -7.05 6.42
C ALA A 502 -9.82 -8.49 6.08
N GLN A 503 -9.39 -8.76 4.84
CA GLN A 503 -8.81 -10.05 4.47
C GLN A 503 -7.44 -10.27 5.13
N GLY A 504 -6.67 -9.21 5.35
CA GLY A 504 -5.47 -9.24 6.19
C GLY A 504 -4.28 -10.04 5.64
N SER A 505 -4.27 -10.40 4.35
CA SER A 505 -3.09 -10.99 3.71
C SER A 505 -1.98 -9.94 3.52
N TYR A 506 -0.73 -10.38 3.40
CA TYR A 506 0.39 -9.44 3.23
C TYR A 506 0.26 -8.62 1.94
N TYR A 507 -0.19 -9.22 0.83
CA TYR A 507 -0.36 -8.48 -0.42
C TYR A 507 -1.57 -7.54 -0.36
N ASP A 508 -2.64 -7.91 0.33
CA ASP A 508 -3.78 -7.02 0.56
C ASP A 508 -3.35 -5.77 1.31
N LEU A 509 -2.54 -5.90 2.36
CA LEU A 509 -2.08 -4.75 3.14
C LEU A 509 -1.20 -3.80 2.32
N ILE A 510 -0.30 -4.32 1.47
CA ILE A 510 0.50 -3.50 0.54
C ILE A 510 -0.42 -2.78 -0.46
N ASP A 511 -1.33 -3.53 -1.08
CA ASP A 511 -2.25 -2.99 -2.09
C ASP A 511 -3.17 -1.92 -1.48
N VAL A 512 -3.68 -2.14 -0.27
CA VAL A 512 -4.51 -1.16 0.46
C VAL A 512 -3.72 0.09 0.76
N ALA A 513 -2.51 -0.02 1.34
CA ALA A 513 -1.67 1.15 1.61
C ALA A 513 -1.44 2.00 0.34
N HIS A 514 -1.12 1.36 -0.78
CA HIS A 514 -0.87 2.05 -2.04
C HIS A 514 -2.15 2.63 -2.67
N LYS A 515 -3.19 1.81 -2.87
CA LYS A 515 -4.44 2.21 -3.53
C LYS A 515 -5.17 3.29 -2.74
N THR A 516 -5.06 3.28 -1.41
CA THR A 516 -5.66 4.32 -0.56
C THR A 516 -5.01 5.68 -0.79
N GLN A 517 -3.69 5.74 -1.00
CA GLN A 517 -3.02 6.99 -1.38
C GLN A 517 -3.48 7.48 -2.76
N VAL A 518 -3.73 6.57 -3.70
CA VAL A 518 -4.28 6.92 -5.02
C VAL A 518 -5.70 7.48 -4.88
N LEU A 519 -6.54 6.84 -4.04
CA LEU A 519 -7.89 7.30 -3.72
C LEU A 519 -7.87 8.70 -3.09
N LEU A 520 -7.01 8.94 -2.09
CA LEU A 520 -6.84 10.25 -1.46
C LEU A 520 -6.51 11.35 -2.48
N ARG A 521 -5.56 11.08 -3.39
CA ARG A 521 -5.21 12.02 -4.47
C ARG A 521 -6.40 12.28 -5.40
N ALA A 522 -7.22 11.28 -5.69
CA ALA A 522 -8.42 11.44 -6.50
C ALA A 522 -9.48 12.29 -5.78
N CYS A 523 -9.68 12.07 -4.47
CA CYS A 523 -10.58 12.87 -3.64
C CYS A 523 -10.16 14.35 -3.62
N TYR A 524 -8.88 14.64 -3.35
CA TYR A 524 -8.39 16.02 -3.34
C TYR A 524 -8.51 16.71 -4.70
N ARG A 525 -8.23 16.00 -5.81
CA ARG A 525 -8.43 16.54 -7.16
C ARG A 525 -9.88 16.86 -7.45
N LEU A 526 -10.80 15.99 -7.02
CA LEU A 526 -12.23 16.25 -7.17
C LEU A 526 -12.66 17.48 -6.36
N GLN A 527 -12.21 17.60 -5.11
CA GLN A 527 -12.45 18.79 -4.28
C GLN A 527 -11.91 20.06 -4.94
N GLU A 528 -10.66 20.06 -5.39
CA GLU A 528 -10.02 21.21 -6.05
C GLU A 528 -10.78 21.64 -7.31
N SER A 529 -11.10 20.69 -8.20
CA SER A 529 -11.86 20.99 -9.43
C SER A 529 -13.26 21.54 -9.14
N THR A 530 -13.89 21.09 -8.05
CA THR A 530 -15.21 21.55 -7.62
C THR A 530 -15.13 22.97 -7.04
N LEU A 531 -14.09 23.25 -6.25
CA LEU A 531 -13.81 24.59 -5.75
C LEU A 531 -13.53 25.58 -6.88
N ASP A 532 -12.73 25.19 -7.88
CA ASP A 532 -12.43 26.03 -9.04
C ASP A 532 -13.69 26.36 -9.84
N ALA A 533 -14.55 25.37 -10.07
CA ALA A 533 -15.83 25.56 -10.74
C ALA A 533 -16.74 26.53 -9.98
N MET A 534 -16.82 26.39 -8.65
CA MET A 534 -17.58 27.28 -7.79
C MET A 534 -17.01 28.72 -7.80
N HIS A 535 -15.69 28.90 -7.73
CA HIS A 535 -15.08 30.22 -7.82
C HIS A 535 -15.35 30.87 -9.17
N ALA A 536 -15.27 30.10 -10.27
CA ALA A 536 -15.64 30.58 -11.59
C ALA A 536 -17.12 31.01 -11.64
N ASP A 537 -18.02 30.28 -10.98
CA ASP A 537 -19.43 30.67 -10.86
C ASP A 537 -19.64 31.97 -10.08
N ILE A 538 -18.94 32.16 -8.96
CA ILE A 538 -18.98 33.42 -8.20
C ILE A 538 -18.54 34.58 -9.09
N VAL A 539 -17.39 34.45 -9.77
CA VAL A 539 -16.87 35.49 -10.68
C VAL A 539 -17.86 35.79 -11.81
N ARG A 540 -18.49 34.76 -12.41
CA ARG A 540 -19.55 34.93 -13.42
C ARG A 540 -20.74 35.70 -12.86
N MET A 541 -21.18 35.40 -11.64
CA MET A 541 -22.31 36.09 -11.00
C MET A 541 -21.97 37.55 -10.66
N VAL A 542 -20.75 37.84 -10.21
CA VAL A 542 -20.26 39.22 -9.99
C VAL A 542 -20.30 40.02 -11.28
N ALA A 543 -19.74 39.48 -12.37
CA ALA A 543 -19.75 40.16 -13.66
C ALA A 543 -21.19 40.41 -14.17
N ARG A 544 -22.08 39.43 -13.99
CA ARG A 544 -23.50 39.55 -14.36
C ARG A 544 -24.21 40.63 -13.54
N TRP A 545 -23.99 40.67 -12.23
CA TRP A 545 -24.55 41.69 -11.34
C TRP A 545 -24.02 43.09 -11.68
N GLU A 546 -22.72 43.24 -11.96
CA GLU A 546 -22.14 44.52 -12.39
C GLU A 546 -22.75 45.03 -13.70
N GLY A 547 -23.07 44.13 -14.63
CA GLY A 547 -23.82 44.45 -15.85
C GLY A 547 -25.17 45.10 -15.52
N PHE A 548 -25.95 44.50 -14.61
CA PHE A 548 -27.22 45.07 -14.18
C PHE A 548 -27.07 46.39 -13.42
N ARG A 549 -26.02 46.54 -12.60
CA ARG A 549 -25.73 47.80 -11.91
C ARG A 549 -25.40 48.93 -12.88
N ARG A 550 -24.55 48.68 -13.87
CA ARG A 550 -24.22 49.67 -14.92
C ARG A 550 -25.46 50.05 -15.71
N TYR A 551 -26.29 49.07 -16.08
CA TYR A 551 -27.56 49.31 -16.75
C TYR A 551 -28.46 50.25 -15.92
N TRP A 552 -28.65 49.96 -14.64
CA TRP A 552 -29.45 50.81 -13.73
C TRP A 552 -28.93 52.25 -13.63
N GLN A 553 -27.62 52.43 -13.44
CA GLN A 553 -27.00 53.76 -13.30
C GLN A 553 -27.21 54.66 -14.54
N THR A 554 -27.25 54.05 -15.72
CA THR A 554 -27.46 54.78 -16.99
C THR A 554 -28.94 54.92 -17.39
N TYR A 555 -29.85 54.28 -16.66
CA TYR A 555 -31.27 54.25 -17.02
C TYR A 555 -31.98 55.55 -16.64
N PRO A 556 -32.67 56.23 -17.57
CA PRO A 556 -33.25 57.56 -17.32
C PRO A 556 -34.56 57.55 -16.51
N TYR A 557 -35.25 56.40 -16.39
CA TYR A 557 -36.60 56.31 -15.82
C TYR A 557 -36.64 55.45 -14.53
N GLN A 558 -35.68 55.64 -13.63
CA GLN A 558 -35.49 54.79 -12.43
C GLN A 558 -36.73 54.73 -11.52
N SER A 559 -37.48 55.83 -11.39
CA SER A 559 -38.65 55.92 -10.51
C SER A 559 -39.77 54.90 -10.81
N PHE A 560 -39.83 54.32 -12.00
CA PHE A 560 -40.83 53.31 -12.35
C PHE A 560 -40.51 51.89 -11.86
N PHE A 561 -39.30 51.67 -11.33
CA PHE A 561 -38.77 50.34 -11.06
C PHE A 561 -38.04 50.26 -9.70
N GLU A 562 -38.69 50.69 -8.62
CA GLU A 562 -38.13 50.62 -7.25
C GLU A 562 -37.71 49.18 -6.87
N ASN A 563 -38.52 48.19 -7.23
CA ASN A 563 -38.21 46.77 -7.00
C ASN A 563 -36.89 46.32 -7.65
N PHE A 564 -36.46 46.94 -8.76
CA PHE A 564 -35.20 46.60 -9.42
C PHE A 564 -34.00 46.99 -8.55
N GLN A 565 -34.07 48.17 -7.91
CA GLN A 565 -33.05 48.65 -7.00
C GLN A 565 -32.98 47.81 -5.72
N GLU A 566 -34.13 47.42 -5.17
CA GLU A 566 -34.21 46.56 -3.99
C GLU A 566 -33.57 45.19 -4.25
N ILE A 567 -33.94 44.52 -5.34
CA ILE A 567 -33.35 43.22 -5.73
C ILE A 567 -31.84 43.36 -5.99
N LEU A 568 -31.39 44.45 -6.63
CA LEU A 568 -29.96 44.71 -6.85
C LEU A 568 -29.18 44.82 -5.53
N LYS A 569 -29.73 45.50 -4.52
CA LYS A 569 -29.11 45.69 -3.21
C LYS A 569 -29.04 44.36 -2.44
N VAL A 570 -30.16 43.64 -2.33
CA VAL A 570 -30.22 42.33 -1.66
C VAL A 570 -29.26 41.33 -2.33
N SER A 571 -29.21 41.32 -3.67
CA SER A 571 -28.29 40.44 -4.40
C SER A 571 -26.82 40.79 -4.15
N ARG A 572 -26.48 42.08 -3.95
CA ARG A 572 -25.10 42.49 -3.63
C ARG A 572 -24.69 42.05 -2.23
N GLU A 573 -25.58 42.23 -1.25
CA GLU A 573 -25.33 41.79 0.12
C GLU A 573 -25.09 40.29 0.16
N LYS A 574 -25.99 39.50 -0.45
CA LYS A 574 -25.83 38.03 -0.57
C LYS A 574 -24.54 37.64 -1.28
N LEU A 575 -24.22 38.29 -2.40
CA LEU A 575 -23.01 37.98 -3.18
C LEU A 575 -21.72 38.29 -2.40
N SER A 576 -21.67 39.41 -1.69
CA SER A 576 -20.51 39.77 -0.86
C SER A 576 -20.32 38.82 0.31
N GLU A 577 -21.41 38.31 0.89
CA GLU A 577 -21.35 37.32 1.95
C GLU A 577 -20.88 35.96 1.40
N THR A 578 -21.36 35.56 0.21
CA THR A 578 -20.89 34.36 -0.49
C THR A 578 -19.41 34.44 -0.85
N GLU A 579 -18.92 35.58 -1.35
CA GLU A 579 -17.48 35.81 -1.60
C GLU A 579 -16.65 35.72 -0.32
N ARG A 580 -17.20 36.18 0.82
CA ARG A 580 -16.52 36.09 2.12
C ARG A 580 -16.45 34.65 2.62
N LEU A 581 -17.57 33.92 2.54
CA LEU A 581 -17.64 32.51 2.93
C LEU A 581 -16.71 31.66 2.04
N ALA A 582 -16.64 31.95 0.75
CA ALA A 582 -15.79 31.23 -0.19
C ALA A 582 -14.27 31.34 0.09
N LYS A 583 -13.85 32.35 0.86
CA LYS A 583 -12.45 32.55 1.28
C LYS A 583 -12.07 31.81 2.56
N GLN A 584 -13.03 31.20 3.25
CA GLN A 584 -12.78 30.40 4.44
C GLN A 584 -12.34 28.99 4.05
N ASN A 585 -11.76 28.23 4.99
CA ASN A 585 -11.43 26.82 4.76
C ASN A 585 -12.72 26.05 4.45
N MET A 586 -12.84 25.60 3.21
CA MET A 586 -14.04 24.95 2.72
C MET A 586 -14.14 23.52 3.26
N HIS A 587 -15.31 23.17 3.78
CA HIS A 587 -15.72 21.82 4.14
C HIS A 587 -17.14 21.60 3.61
N GLY A 588 -17.64 20.35 3.56
CA GLY A 588 -18.83 20.09 2.72
C GLY A 588 -20.11 20.82 3.11
N GLN A 589 -20.36 21.03 4.40
CA GLN A 589 -21.50 21.85 4.84
C GLN A 589 -21.39 23.33 4.41
N LEU A 590 -20.17 23.90 4.46
CA LEU A 590 -19.93 25.28 4.01
C LEU A 590 -20.13 25.38 2.50
N TYR A 591 -19.64 24.39 1.76
CA TYR A 591 -19.82 24.28 0.31
C TYR A 591 -21.31 24.23 -0.08
N GLN A 592 -22.11 23.38 0.56
CA GLN A 592 -23.56 23.33 0.34
C GLN A 592 -24.23 24.69 0.58
N THR A 593 -23.87 25.37 1.68
CA THR A 593 -24.40 26.70 2.01
C THR A 593 -24.05 27.74 0.94
N VAL A 594 -22.82 27.70 0.42
CA VAL A 594 -22.38 28.58 -0.67
C VAL A 594 -23.13 28.26 -1.97
N GLN A 595 -23.34 26.98 -2.27
CA GLN A 595 -24.05 26.54 -3.48
C GLN A 595 -25.54 26.95 -3.44
N GLU A 596 -26.21 26.80 -2.30
CA GLU A 596 -27.59 27.27 -2.10
C GLU A 596 -27.71 28.79 -2.21
N ARG A 597 -26.73 29.54 -1.71
CA ARG A 597 -26.71 31.00 -1.87
C ARG A 597 -26.46 31.39 -3.33
N LEU A 598 -25.60 30.67 -4.03
CA LEU A 598 -25.35 30.88 -5.46
C LEU A 598 -26.59 30.62 -6.31
N THR A 599 -27.38 29.58 -6.02
CA THR A 599 -28.64 29.33 -6.72
C THR A 599 -29.65 30.45 -6.47
N GLN A 600 -29.80 30.93 -5.23
CA GLN A 600 -30.64 32.10 -4.93
C GLN A 600 -30.17 33.37 -5.66
N ILE A 601 -28.85 33.62 -5.74
CA ILE A 601 -28.30 34.77 -6.48
C ILE A 601 -28.61 34.64 -7.98
N LYS A 602 -28.54 33.41 -8.52
CA LYS A 602 -28.87 33.14 -9.92
C LYS A 602 -30.34 33.43 -10.22
N GLU A 603 -31.25 32.99 -9.36
CA GLU A 603 -32.69 33.30 -9.45
C GLU A 603 -32.95 34.81 -9.40
N ASN A 604 -32.26 35.53 -8.50
CA ASN A 604 -32.32 36.99 -8.45
C ASN A 604 -31.79 37.64 -9.75
N CYS A 605 -30.70 37.12 -10.32
CA CYS A 605 -30.17 37.61 -11.59
C CYS A 605 -31.10 37.32 -12.79
N ASP A 606 -31.86 36.23 -12.74
CA ASP A 606 -32.84 35.88 -13.76
C ASP A 606 -34.11 36.75 -13.66
N THR A 607 -34.57 37.07 -12.45
CA THR A 607 -35.64 38.07 -12.24
C THR A 607 -35.20 39.47 -12.66
N LEU A 608 -33.98 39.89 -12.35
CA LEU A 608 -33.40 41.16 -12.87
C LEU A 608 -33.33 41.15 -14.40
N LYS A 609 -32.99 40.03 -15.04
CA LYS A 609 -33.01 39.91 -16.51
C LYS A 609 -34.41 40.17 -17.06
N LEU A 610 -35.43 39.53 -16.48
CA LEU A 610 -36.82 39.73 -16.89
C LEU A 610 -37.28 41.19 -16.72
N LEU A 611 -36.94 41.82 -15.60
CA LEU A 611 -37.25 43.23 -15.35
C LEU A 611 -36.50 44.15 -16.31
N SER A 612 -35.23 43.87 -16.62
CA SER A 612 -34.45 44.68 -17.55
C SER A 612 -35.04 44.68 -18.96
N ALA A 613 -35.64 43.57 -19.40
CA ALA A 613 -36.36 43.50 -20.67
C ALA A 613 -37.63 44.37 -20.66
N ARG A 614 -38.38 44.38 -19.54
CA ARG A 614 -39.53 45.29 -19.36
C ARG A 614 -39.10 46.75 -19.34
N MET A 615 -37.98 47.06 -18.68
CA MET A 615 -37.41 48.40 -18.66
C MET A 615 -36.99 48.87 -20.05
N ALA A 616 -36.39 48.00 -20.86
CA ALA A 616 -36.03 48.32 -22.24
C ALA A 616 -37.27 48.70 -23.06
N TRP A 617 -38.37 47.97 -22.88
CA TRP A 617 -39.65 48.28 -23.52
C TRP A 617 -40.26 49.61 -23.04
N VAL A 618 -40.22 49.90 -21.73
CA VAL A 618 -40.69 51.18 -21.20
C VAL A 618 -39.84 52.34 -21.73
N LYS A 619 -38.51 52.15 -21.82
CA LYS A 619 -37.62 53.15 -22.39
C LYS A 619 -37.95 53.44 -23.86
N THR A 620 -38.09 52.42 -24.70
CA THR A 620 -38.47 52.62 -26.11
C THR A 620 -39.84 53.27 -26.24
N PHE A 621 -40.80 52.93 -25.37
CA PHE A 621 -42.10 53.58 -25.35
C PHE A 621 -42.01 55.06 -24.94
N CYS A 622 -41.31 55.39 -23.85
CA CYS A 622 -41.17 56.77 -23.36
C CYS A 622 -40.33 57.65 -24.29
N ASP A 623 -39.23 57.13 -24.82
CA ASP A 623 -38.39 57.84 -25.79
C ASP A 623 -39.16 58.03 -27.10
N GLY A 624 -39.90 57.01 -27.55
CA GLY A 624 -40.84 57.11 -28.68
C GLY A 624 -41.92 58.16 -28.44
N ALA A 625 -42.53 58.20 -27.25
CA ALA A 625 -43.53 59.20 -26.88
C ALA A 625 -42.96 60.63 -26.83
N LYS A 626 -41.72 60.81 -26.36
CA LYS A 626 -41.01 62.10 -26.37
C LYS A 626 -40.72 62.57 -27.80
N VAL A 627 -40.21 61.68 -28.65
CA VAL A 627 -39.96 61.99 -30.07
C VAL A 627 -41.28 62.30 -30.77
N PHE A 628 -42.32 61.49 -30.55
CA PHE A 628 -43.65 61.73 -31.07
C PHE A 628 -44.21 63.09 -30.64
N GLY A 629 -44.16 63.43 -29.35
CA GLY A 629 -44.63 64.71 -28.85
C GLY A 629 -43.87 65.90 -29.45
N LYS A 630 -42.54 65.80 -29.56
CA LYS A 630 -41.71 66.84 -30.21
C LYS A 630 -42.05 66.98 -31.69
N LYS A 631 -42.21 65.86 -32.41
CA LYS A 631 -42.56 65.84 -33.82
C LYS A 631 -43.98 66.33 -34.04
N LEU A 632 -44.92 65.96 -33.17
CA LEU A 632 -46.31 66.42 -33.19
C LEU A 632 -46.37 67.94 -33.10
N LEU A 633 -45.71 68.55 -32.11
CA LEU A 633 -45.65 70.01 -31.97
C LEU A 633 -45.07 70.69 -33.21
N ILE A 634 -43.95 70.18 -33.75
CA ILE A 634 -43.33 70.76 -34.96
C ILE A 634 -44.26 70.61 -36.17
N THR A 635 -44.88 69.44 -36.34
CA THR A 635 -45.73 69.13 -37.48
C THR A 635 -47.02 69.95 -37.42
N GLU A 636 -47.58 70.10 -36.22
CA GLU A 636 -48.74 70.94 -35.98
C GLU A 636 -48.45 72.40 -36.30
N ILE A 637 -47.33 72.96 -35.82
CA ILE A 637 -46.91 74.33 -36.14
C ILE A 637 -46.69 74.51 -37.65
N VAL A 638 -46.00 73.58 -38.31
CA VAL A 638 -45.71 73.65 -39.76
C VAL A 638 -46.98 73.53 -40.59
N LEU A 639 -47.88 72.60 -40.26
CA LEU A 639 -49.15 72.43 -40.97
C LEU A 639 -50.09 73.61 -40.72
N LEU A 640 -50.17 74.13 -39.49
CA LEU A 640 -50.96 75.32 -39.17
C LEU A 640 -50.45 76.55 -39.93
N ALA A 641 -49.13 76.79 -39.93
CA ALA A 641 -48.52 77.88 -40.68
C ALA A 641 -48.71 77.70 -42.19
N GLY A 642 -48.55 76.47 -42.69
CA GLY A 642 -48.76 76.11 -44.09
C GLY A 642 -50.19 76.37 -44.54
N VAL A 643 -51.18 75.92 -43.77
CA VAL A 643 -52.61 76.14 -44.03
C VAL A 643 -52.97 77.64 -43.94
N ALA A 644 -52.43 78.36 -42.95
CA ALA A 644 -52.63 79.81 -42.80
C ALA A 644 -52.03 80.62 -43.95
N LEU A 645 -50.95 80.16 -44.58
CA LEU A 645 -50.37 80.74 -45.80
C LEU A 645 -51.11 80.30 -47.07
N LEU A 646 -51.59 79.06 -47.12
CA LEU A 646 -52.25 78.50 -48.31
C LEU A 646 -53.57 79.22 -48.62
N PHE A 647 -54.39 79.49 -47.59
CA PHE A 647 -55.68 80.14 -47.75
C PHE A 647 -55.59 81.52 -48.44
N PRO A 648 -54.75 82.48 -47.99
CA PRO A 648 -54.62 83.78 -48.66
C PRO A 648 -53.95 83.68 -50.03
N VAL A 649 -52.98 82.78 -50.24
CA VAL A 649 -52.33 82.59 -51.53
C VAL A 649 -53.29 82.01 -52.57
N LEU A 650 -54.08 80.99 -52.20
CA LEU A 650 -55.10 80.42 -53.09
C LEU A 650 -56.21 81.43 -53.37
N ALA A 651 -56.65 82.20 -52.38
CA ALA A 651 -57.63 83.27 -52.59
C ALA A 651 -57.11 84.37 -53.55
N PHE A 652 -55.83 84.72 -53.45
CA PHE A 652 -55.17 85.67 -54.36
C PHE A 652 -55.05 85.11 -55.79
N TRP A 653 -54.65 83.84 -55.94
CA TRP A 653 -54.46 83.21 -57.26
C TRP A 653 -55.78 82.92 -57.98
N LEU A 654 -56.85 82.59 -57.24
CA LEU A 654 -58.19 82.32 -57.77
C LEU A 654 -59.04 83.59 -57.98
N GLY A 655 -58.59 84.74 -57.47
CA GLY A 655 -59.29 86.03 -57.54
C GLY A 655 -59.57 86.58 -58.95
N GLY A 656 -59.06 85.91 -60.00
CA GLY A 656 -59.26 86.32 -61.39
C GLY A 656 -60.51 85.77 -62.10
N ASN A 657 -61.12 84.66 -61.67
CA ASN A 657 -62.20 84.04 -62.49
C ASN A 657 -63.19 83.09 -61.79
N SER A 658 -63.21 83.00 -60.45
CA SER A 658 -64.09 82.05 -59.74
C SER A 658 -64.65 82.59 -58.42
N GLY A 659 -65.54 83.59 -58.51
CA GLY A 659 -66.14 84.25 -57.33
C GLY A 659 -66.73 83.29 -56.28
N GLY A 660 -67.33 82.17 -56.70
CA GLY A 660 -67.89 81.17 -55.78
C GLY A 660 -66.85 80.32 -55.01
N MET A 661 -65.65 80.09 -55.57
CA MET A 661 -64.59 79.38 -54.83
C MET A 661 -63.87 80.30 -53.84
N VAL A 662 -63.73 81.59 -54.17
CA VAL A 662 -63.12 82.58 -53.27
C VAL A 662 -63.97 82.76 -52.02
N GLU A 663 -65.29 82.84 -52.16
CA GLU A 663 -66.23 82.97 -51.02
C GLU A 663 -66.15 81.75 -50.07
N LEU A 664 -66.00 80.54 -50.63
CA LEU A 664 -65.84 79.29 -49.90
C LEU A 664 -64.49 79.19 -49.17
N LEU A 665 -63.41 79.72 -49.77
CA LEU A 665 -62.06 79.78 -49.19
C LEU A 665 -61.92 80.87 -48.12
N THR A 666 -62.73 81.94 -48.17
CA THR A 666 -62.77 82.99 -47.13
C THR A 666 -63.76 82.69 -45.99
N ASN A 667 -64.50 81.58 -46.07
CA ASN A 667 -65.48 81.22 -45.04
C ASN A 667 -64.77 80.83 -43.74
N ALA A 668 -64.91 81.69 -42.73
CA ALA A 668 -64.30 81.52 -41.41
C ALA A 668 -64.71 80.22 -40.71
N TRP A 669 -65.90 79.68 -40.99
CA TRP A 669 -66.33 78.40 -40.42
C TRP A 669 -65.60 77.22 -41.06
N LEU A 670 -65.45 77.23 -42.39
CA LEU A 670 -64.81 76.15 -43.13
C LEU A 670 -63.29 76.12 -42.89
N GLN A 671 -62.65 77.30 -42.80
CA GLN A 671 -61.26 77.42 -42.37
C GLN A 671 -61.04 76.85 -40.97
N LYS A 672 -61.93 77.14 -40.02
CA LYS A 672 -61.87 76.57 -38.66
C LYS A 672 -62.01 75.06 -38.66
N GLN A 673 -62.94 74.50 -39.43
CA GLN A 673 -63.14 73.05 -39.53
C GLN A 673 -61.92 72.34 -40.14
N VAL A 674 -61.35 72.90 -41.22
CA VAL A 674 -60.12 72.36 -41.83
C VAL A 674 -58.94 72.42 -40.85
N LEU A 675 -58.80 73.54 -40.13
CA LEU A 675 -57.76 73.68 -39.11
C LEU A 675 -57.89 72.60 -38.01
N LEU A 676 -59.13 72.34 -37.57
CA LEU A 676 -59.47 71.36 -36.54
C LEU A 676 -59.19 69.92 -37.00
N VAL A 677 -59.51 69.59 -38.26
CA VAL A 677 -59.19 68.28 -38.85
C VAL A 677 -57.68 68.11 -38.99
N VAL A 678 -56.95 69.16 -39.37
CA VAL A 678 -55.50 69.12 -39.51
C VAL A 678 -54.81 68.93 -38.17
N THR A 679 -55.25 69.60 -37.10
CA THR A 679 -54.65 69.45 -35.76
C THR A 679 -55.03 68.13 -35.07
N ILE A 680 -56.28 67.68 -35.19
CA ILE A 680 -56.73 66.45 -34.49
C ILE A 680 -56.35 65.17 -35.22
N PHE A 681 -56.32 65.15 -36.56
CA PHE A 681 -56.14 63.90 -37.31
C PHE A 681 -54.86 63.88 -38.15
N VAL A 682 -54.60 64.92 -38.95
CA VAL A 682 -53.50 64.91 -39.92
C VAL A 682 -52.14 65.05 -39.24
N ALA A 683 -51.98 66.03 -38.34
CA ALA A 683 -50.72 66.26 -37.63
C ALA A 683 -50.31 65.06 -36.75
N PRO A 684 -51.22 64.41 -35.98
CA PRO A 684 -50.89 63.20 -35.23
C PRO A 684 -50.53 62.00 -36.10
N LEU A 685 -51.25 61.74 -37.19
CA LEU A 685 -50.93 60.64 -38.10
C LEU A 685 -49.55 60.82 -38.75
N PHE A 686 -49.24 62.04 -39.19
CA PHE A 686 -47.97 62.33 -39.82
C PHE A 686 -46.80 62.29 -38.82
N ALA A 687 -46.99 62.85 -37.63
CA ALA A 687 -46.02 62.76 -36.55
C ALA A 687 -45.78 61.30 -36.11
N LEU A 688 -46.82 60.46 -36.10
CA LEU A 688 -46.71 59.03 -35.78
C LEU A 688 -45.88 58.30 -36.85
N ALA A 689 -46.19 58.52 -38.12
CA ALA A 689 -45.46 57.92 -39.24
C ALA A 689 -43.98 58.33 -39.24
N GLN A 690 -43.68 59.62 -39.00
CA GLN A 690 -42.31 60.09 -38.88
C GLN A 690 -41.58 59.50 -37.67
N THR A 691 -42.28 59.34 -36.54
CA THR A 691 -41.68 58.76 -35.33
C THR A 691 -41.37 57.28 -35.53
N LEU A 692 -42.27 56.51 -36.13
CA LEU A 692 -42.04 55.11 -36.48
C LEU A 692 -40.88 54.96 -37.47
N TRP A 693 -40.82 55.81 -38.49
CA TRP A 693 -39.74 55.77 -39.48
C TRP A 693 -38.38 56.07 -38.84
N GLN A 694 -38.32 57.09 -37.99
CA GLN A 694 -37.08 57.45 -37.29
C GLN A 694 -36.67 56.37 -36.25
N MET A 695 -37.63 55.72 -35.58
CA MET A 695 -37.31 54.63 -34.67
C MET A 695 -36.81 53.39 -35.40
N MET A 696 -37.27 53.12 -36.63
CA MET A 696 -36.76 52.03 -37.47
C MET A 696 -35.34 52.27 -37.98
N ASP A 697 -34.94 53.51 -38.24
CA ASP A 697 -33.56 53.85 -38.65
C ASP A 697 -32.56 53.82 -37.47
N THR A 698 -33.05 53.87 -36.22
CA THR A 698 -32.21 53.88 -35.00
C THR A 698 -32.21 52.58 -34.20
N ALA A 699 -33.04 51.61 -34.58
CA ALA A 699 -33.06 50.25 -34.03
C ALA A 699 -32.10 49.36 -34.83
#